data_AF-A0A819IKM2-F1
#
_entry.id   AF-A0A819IKM2-F1
#
_cell.length_a   1.000
_cell.length_b   1.000
_cell.length_c   1.000
_cell.angle_alpha   90.00
_cell.angle_beta   90.00
_cell.angle_gamma   90.00
#
_symmetry.space_group_name_H-M   'P 1'
#
loop_
_entity.id
_entity.type
_entity.pdbx_description
1 polymer ?
#
loop_
_entity_poly.entity_id
_entity_poly.type
_entity_poly.pdbx_seq_one_letter_code
_entity_poly.pdbx_strand_id
1 'polypeptide(L)'
;MSNKSPRSSRNCFVAIYSYIIRQACELNLFSSNPFWSPSLNLSEQILSTRLFLFFLSVSLLIVITYTSLIIRTHSNTLEKFTLDDFEQLQARYPTTINVPCTQVSNPYNKFVDLSVSFHPVCTSEFVSDQWISSLFHPNKTYDNVLDFRTFIFAQFQSLALLCQTAMQSVEDGLRTFNSTHLVTGQVFSRPEFNEIIDVVTHNFQNNLLENENRTAKVILLAIAQNGFLSALRTNYFIQSKNFQDSFLIYSELYLRKNSTASCNCRLEENQCTYPAYTFHNSTIIKFDKLSMSEPSAGSKIAGFMAGCLPMESLRQSTLECLYDQSCIDILSLQPDISRPKPLQRSSTRFSPDLTVGSMFDESLFIESWENETSFETYFSLCAPRSLTYTYEGRFHLAAIITISISAFGGLCILWDFVTPAIVKIWYLIKWKKQKKQQEIPLEQINTEQTTVKASPTPKKKAVTSYVRRRIKTFNLFPPDDENDVEEENVGIISTRLYIFLLLFGLIILGFYTSLVKRTQTHTVDFPSLDTYEELRSLHSSLVCSCSRFSMSYGRVMTISPRYHPICTSEFVTKSWLSYFDLSEVNMNTTFFIGRDFRVSGQLFFNNMRDLCRTANETVEHAIRSFQSRRLVTVNLLSRKKFNDQTKTRLKQFEQQTKAYYVNLPELLRSSFHINHLITNSLTSAAFSSIFDNHTSKWMPSFYSQDIYNSSCSCALSSECVRPQGFYLQADSDNLHPKVVIPGLFHGCYTIDSILLSNLGCFFDKKCIKLLLNMYFYDATDLLQSLDIHVRGLEALRKENSRFTPNTTIGTIVSQLFIEDWGTSRNFTSYFDRCLPKQCTYSLVGRFDRTYIIAMMLGFYSGLGAILEIILPHIVRFVRRQWKKRRNASTTIEVYTDSSTDLQKSSLCHKICHYFRSLNLFASEQDSTDEIIATRIYLLLLFISLVIVFLYAGPFTEETKTTVIENPTPDKVNELHSRNISTLSCPCSTAAIAYSRFLSIIPEYHPICSSHYVKSSYLINLVEQKDSISTQIATHYSILASLCQQAQRIVKRAVDSFGARELVSAETMTRTSYLTQTESLLSTFISEIPSDYRRTITLIIRSFGVNHLLNVFTKNWKLEFTDENENYIMKAYPHRFSLSNCSCALSFDCNEQVHENIVSGCFPYDGFRLSKFRNITFGHLNDKLFIEKWKNRSNYSAYFQVCRPLECRYTLPDRNNPFIIATTILGIYGGLICALRLIVSQSLHAYRWSSGRRQKPQQQPEISFINPIAT
;
A
#
# COMPACT_ATOMS: atom_id res chain seq x y z
N MET A 1 -46.88 -60.37 -31.36
CA MET A 1 -47.16 -60.40 -32.81
C MET A 1 -46.30 -59.33 -33.50
N SER A 2 -45.80 -59.47 -34.73
CA SER A 2 -45.50 -60.67 -35.53
C SER A 2 -44.40 -60.31 -36.56
N ASN A 3 -43.72 -61.31 -37.14
CA ASN A 3 -42.56 -61.16 -38.03
C ASN A 3 -42.78 -60.25 -39.26
N LYS A 4 -41.73 -59.48 -39.65
CA LYS A 4 -41.38 -59.23 -41.08
C LYS A 4 -39.95 -58.66 -41.30
N SER A 5 -39.11 -59.53 -41.87
CA SER A 5 -37.94 -59.29 -42.77
C SER A 5 -37.06 -58.01 -42.66
N PRO A 6 -35.77 -58.14 -42.26
CA PRO A 6 -34.77 -57.08 -42.35
C PRO A 6 -33.81 -57.26 -43.56
N ARG A 7 -34.15 -56.76 -44.76
CA ARG A 7 -33.25 -56.76 -45.94
C ARG A 7 -33.52 -55.62 -46.94
N SER A 8 -32.98 -54.42 -46.67
CA SER A 8 -32.92 -53.33 -47.67
C SER A 8 -31.79 -52.32 -47.40
N SER A 9 -31.79 -51.64 -46.24
CA SER A 9 -30.87 -50.52 -45.93
C SER A 9 -29.38 -50.87 -46.06
N ARG A 10 -28.97 -52.05 -45.59
CA ARG A 10 -27.58 -52.53 -45.70
C ARG A 10 -27.10 -52.64 -47.15
N ASN A 11 -27.97 -52.99 -48.09
CA ASN A 11 -27.63 -53.07 -49.51
C ASN A 11 -27.49 -51.68 -50.13
N CYS A 12 -28.25 -50.68 -49.68
CA CYS A 12 -28.10 -49.31 -50.17
C CYS A 12 -26.74 -48.71 -49.74
N PHE A 13 -26.35 -48.87 -48.47
CA PHE A 13 -25.04 -48.40 -47.99
C PHE A 13 -23.86 -49.17 -48.64
N VAL A 14 -23.96 -50.49 -48.82
CA VAL A 14 -22.93 -51.27 -49.52
C VAL A 14 -22.89 -50.96 -51.02
N ALA A 15 -24.03 -50.70 -51.67
CA ALA A 15 -24.08 -50.25 -53.06
C ALA A 15 -23.46 -48.86 -53.23
N ILE A 16 -23.77 -47.91 -52.36
CA ILE A 16 -23.17 -46.56 -52.38
C ILE A 16 -21.66 -46.62 -52.08
N TYR A 17 -21.24 -47.41 -51.08
CA TYR A 17 -19.83 -47.58 -50.74
C TYR A 17 -19.02 -48.25 -51.86
N SER A 18 -19.54 -49.33 -52.45
CA SER A 18 -18.90 -49.99 -53.60
C SER A 18 -18.96 -49.15 -54.88
N TYR A 19 -20.00 -48.35 -55.08
CA TYR A 19 -20.09 -47.36 -56.16
C TYR A 19 -19.05 -46.24 -55.99
N ILE A 20 -18.90 -45.68 -54.79
CA ILE A 20 -17.89 -44.66 -54.48
C ILE A 20 -16.47 -45.24 -54.62
N ILE A 21 -16.21 -46.46 -54.15
CA ILE A 21 -14.90 -47.11 -54.34
C ILE A 21 -14.64 -47.41 -55.82
N ARG A 22 -15.64 -47.85 -56.58
CA ARG A 22 -15.50 -48.11 -58.01
C ARG A 22 -15.23 -46.82 -58.79
N GLN A 23 -16.00 -45.77 -58.54
CA GLN A 23 -15.75 -44.42 -59.04
C GLN A 23 -14.34 -43.95 -58.65
N ALA A 24 -13.90 -44.07 -57.39
CA ALA A 24 -12.56 -43.68 -56.96
C ALA A 24 -11.41 -44.52 -57.57
N CYS A 25 -11.70 -45.76 -57.98
CA CYS A 25 -10.75 -46.61 -58.71
C CYS A 25 -10.64 -46.24 -60.20
N GLU A 26 -11.77 -45.84 -60.81
CA GLU A 26 -11.90 -45.40 -62.21
C GLU A 26 -11.59 -43.90 -62.38
N LEU A 27 -11.56 -43.12 -61.29
CA LEU A 27 -11.31 -41.67 -61.26
C LEU A 27 -9.91 -41.33 -61.80
N ASN A 28 -9.91 -40.51 -62.85
CA ASN A 28 -8.70 -39.95 -63.45
C ASN A 28 -8.85 -38.43 -63.64
N LEU A 29 -8.25 -37.66 -62.73
CA LEU A 29 -8.25 -36.20 -62.75
C LEU A 29 -7.31 -35.61 -63.83
N PHE A 30 -6.45 -36.45 -64.42
CA PHE A 30 -5.51 -36.09 -65.49
C PHE A 30 -5.90 -36.75 -66.84
N SER A 31 -7.20 -36.96 -67.05
CA SER A 31 -7.76 -37.63 -68.23
C SER A 31 -7.72 -36.75 -69.49
N SER A 32 -8.04 -35.46 -69.36
CA SER A 32 -7.55 -34.44 -70.28
C SER A 32 -6.05 -34.21 -70.03
N ASN A 33 -5.24 -34.18 -71.09
CA ASN A 33 -3.79 -34.03 -70.95
C ASN A 33 -3.45 -32.71 -70.23
N PRO A 34 -2.81 -32.73 -69.04
CA PRO A 34 -2.48 -31.50 -68.33
C PRO A 34 -1.46 -30.70 -69.15
N PHE A 35 -1.76 -29.43 -69.44
CA PHE A 35 -1.09 -28.67 -70.51
C PHE A 35 0.45 -28.59 -70.37
N TRP A 36 0.98 -28.67 -69.14
CA TRP A 36 2.42 -28.67 -68.85
C TRP A 36 3.14 -29.99 -69.21
N SER A 37 2.42 -31.05 -69.58
CA SER A 37 2.98 -32.38 -69.84
C SER A 37 2.37 -33.05 -71.08
N PRO A 38 3.09 -33.11 -72.22
CA PRO A 38 2.69 -33.92 -73.36
C PRO A 38 2.51 -35.39 -72.97
N SER A 39 1.38 -35.97 -73.38
CA SER A 39 1.02 -37.39 -73.30
C SER A 39 1.55 -38.12 -72.07
N LEU A 40 0.81 -38.06 -70.96
CA LEU A 40 0.91 -39.07 -69.90
C LEU A 40 0.18 -40.32 -70.39
N ASN A 41 0.79 -41.50 -70.27
CA ASN A 41 0.09 -42.75 -70.54
C ASN A 41 -1.03 -42.96 -69.51
N LEU A 42 -2.09 -43.68 -69.85
CA LEU A 42 -3.26 -43.89 -68.97
C LEU A 42 -2.88 -44.38 -67.55
N SER A 43 -1.88 -45.25 -67.45
CA SER A 43 -1.34 -45.73 -66.17
C SER A 43 -0.59 -44.66 -65.37
N GLU A 44 0.07 -43.70 -66.03
CA GLU A 44 0.73 -42.54 -65.41
C GLU A 44 -0.30 -41.50 -64.96
N GLN A 45 -1.39 -41.29 -65.71
CA GLN A 45 -2.50 -40.40 -65.35
C GLN A 45 -3.23 -40.89 -64.08
N ILE A 46 -3.57 -42.19 -64.04
CA ILE A 46 -4.22 -42.82 -62.88
C ILE A 46 -3.29 -42.80 -61.65
N LEU A 47 -1.99 -43.09 -61.82
CA LEU A 47 -1.01 -42.99 -60.73
C LEU A 47 -0.85 -41.55 -60.22
N SER A 48 -0.83 -40.57 -61.12
CA SER A 48 -0.78 -39.14 -60.76
C SER A 48 -2.03 -38.73 -60.00
N THR A 49 -3.22 -39.15 -60.42
CA THR A 49 -4.50 -38.89 -59.73
C THR A 49 -4.47 -39.42 -58.28
N ARG A 50 -3.98 -40.65 -58.09
CA ARG A 50 -3.94 -41.29 -56.77
C ARG A 50 -2.92 -40.65 -55.84
N LEU A 51 -1.73 -40.30 -56.33
CA LEU A 51 -0.72 -39.57 -55.55
C LEU A 51 -1.18 -38.14 -55.22
N PHE A 52 -1.87 -37.45 -56.14
CA PHE A 52 -2.42 -36.12 -55.92
C PHE A 52 -3.43 -36.12 -54.75
N LEU A 53 -4.42 -37.03 -54.79
CA LEU A 53 -5.42 -37.17 -53.73
C LEU A 53 -4.80 -37.59 -52.39
N PHE A 54 -3.78 -38.44 -52.41
CA PHE A 54 -3.03 -38.84 -51.21
C PHE A 54 -2.28 -37.65 -50.59
N PHE A 55 -1.46 -36.92 -51.36
CA PHE A 55 -0.70 -35.80 -50.83
C PHE A 55 -1.60 -34.63 -50.39
N LEU A 56 -2.69 -34.36 -51.12
CA LEU A 56 -3.68 -33.34 -50.75
C LEU A 56 -4.38 -33.70 -49.42
N SER A 57 -4.89 -34.92 -49.27
CA SER A 57 -5.59 -35.35 -48.05
C SER A 57 -4.67 -35.41 -46.83
N VAL A 58 -3.43 -35.89 -46.97
CA VAL A 58 -2.41 -35.84 -45.91
C VAL A 58 -2.06 -34.41 -45.52
N SER A 59 -1.90 -33.50 -46.50
CA SER A 59 -1.61 -32.08 -46.24
C SER A 59 -2.74 -31.41 -45.45
N LEU A 60 -4.00 -31.67 -45.81
CA LEU A 60 -5.17 -31.11 -45.13
C LEU A 60 -5.33 -31.68 -43.71
N LEU A 61 -5.09 -32.98 -43.52
CA LEU A 61 -5.10 -33.61 -42.19
C LEU A 61 -4.05 -32.99 -41.26
N ILE A 62 -2.85 -32.68 -41.77
CA ILE A 62 -1.81 -31.98 -41.02
C ILE A 62 -2.25 -30.56 -40.62
N VAL A 63 -2.87 -29.79 -41.54
CA VAL A 63 -3.39 -28.45 -41.23
C VAL A 63 -4.50 -28.49 -40.17
N ILE A 64 -5.44 -29.44 -40.28
CA ILE A 64 -6.58 -29.59 -39.34
C ILE A 64 -6.10 -30.06 -37.96
N THR A 65 -5.18 -31.02 -37.89
CA THR A 65 -4.62 -31.48 -36.61
C THR A 65 -3.78 -30.40 -35.93
N TYR A 66 -2.92 -29.70 -36.68
CA TYR A 66 -2.14 -28.58 -36.15
C TYR A 66 -3.05 -27.45 -35.60
N THR A 67 -4.07 -27.03 -36.36
CA THR A 67 -4.98 -25.94 -35.94
C THR A 67 -5.93 -26.34 -34.80
N SER A 68 -6.27 -27.61 -34.63
CA SER A 68 -7.13 -28.08 -33.54
C SER A 68 -6.37 -28.38 -32.23
N LEU A 69 -5.05 -28.58 -32.29
CA LEU A 69 -4.20 -28.83 -31.12
C LEU A 69 -3.60 -27.55 -30.50
N ILE A 70 -3.59 -26.42 -31.22
CA ILE A 70 -3.13 -25.14 -30.66
C ILE A 70 -4.13 -24.63 -29.61
N ILE A 71 -3.63 -24.50 -28.38
CA ILE A 71 -4.27 -23.77 -27.29
C ILE A 71 -3.92 -22.28 -27.43
N ARG A 72 -4.88 -21.40 -27.12
CA ARG A 72 -4.67 -19.96 -26.92
C ARG A 72 -5.31 -19.49 -25.62
N THR A 73 -4.73 -18.45 -25.05
CA THR A 73 -5.40 -17.65 -24.01
C THR A 73 -6.45 -16.75 -24.66
N HIS A 74 -7.68 -16.83 -24.13
CA HIS A 74 -8.80 -15.95 -24.45
C HIS A 74 -9.02 -15.01 -23.26
N SER A 75 -9.21 -13.72 -23.53
CA SER A 75 -9.66 -12.74 -22.53
C SER A 75 -11.14 -12.42 -22.74
N ASN A 76 -11.96 -12.55 -21.70
CA ASN A 76 -13.33 -12.05 -21.69
C ASN A 76 -13.41 -10.82 -20.78
N THR A 77 -14.25 -9.83 -21.15
CA THR A 77 -14.43 -8.59 -20.40
C THR A 77 -15.92 -8.29 -20.26
N LEU A 78 -16.42 -8.23 -19.04
CA LEU A 78 -17.78 -7.83 -18.72
C LEU A 78 -17.78 -6.34 -18.34
N GLU A 79 -18.46 -5.50 -19.14
CA GLU A 79 -18.62 -4.07 -18.83
C GLU A 79 -19.72 -3.79 -17.79
N LYS A 80 -20.58 -4.77 -17.52
CA LYS A 80 -21.61 -4.76 -16.47
C LYS A 80 -21.70 -6.15 -15.87
N PHE A 81 -21.68 -6.23 -14.56
CA PHE A 81 -21.70 -7.46 -13.76
C PHE A 81 -22.15 -7.12 -12.33
N THR A 82 -22.63 -8.12 -11.59
CA THR A 82 -23.10 -8.02 -10.20
C THR A 82 -22.03 -8.46 -9.19
N LEU A 83 -22.33 -8.34 -7.89
CA LEU A 83 -21.48 -8.89 -6.83
C LEU A 83 -21.35 -10.43 -6.96
N ASP A 84 -22.46 -11.12 -7.21
CA ASP A 84 -22.50 -12.58 -7.43
C ASP A 84 -21.66 -13.00 -8.64
N ASP A 85 -21.73 -12.26 -9.75
CA ASP A 85 -20.90 -12.52 -10.93
C ASP A 85 -19.40 -12.39 -10.60
N PHE A 86 -19.04 -11.38 -9.78
CA PHE A 86 -17.68 -11.21 -9.29
C PHE A 86 -17.25 -12.37 -8.39
N GLU A 87 -18.02 -12.72 -7.36
CA GLU A 87 -17.64 -13.79 -6.43
C GLU A 87 -17.55 -15.16 -7.13
N GLN A 88 -18.45 -15.47 -8.06
CA GLN A 88 -18.38 -16.69 -8.87
C GLN A 88 -17.14 -16.73 -9.79
N LEU A 89 -16.84 -15.63 -10.49
CA LEU A 89 -15.67 -15.57 -11.40
C LEU A 89 -14.35 -15.47 -10.61
N GLN A 90 -14.35 -14.84 -9.44
CA GLN A 90 -13.21 -14.80 -8.51
C GLN A 90 -12.90 -16.19 -7.96
N ALA A 91 -13.91 -16.97 -7.58
CA ALA A 91 -13.74 -18.36 -7.15
C ALA A 91 -13.24 -19.28 -8.28
N ARG A 92 -13.65 -19.03 -9.53
CA ARG A 92 -13.33 -19.87 -10.69
C ARG A 92 -12.02 -19.51 -11.40
N TYR A 93 -11.63 -18.23 -11.38
CA TYR A 93 -10.47 -17.69 -12.10
C TYR A 93 -9.58 -16.77 -11.22
N PRO A 94 -9.25 -17.16 -9.96
CA PRO A 94 -8.65 -16.25 -8.96
C PRO A 94 -7.28 -15.67 -9.37
N THR A 95 -6.56 -16.32 -10.29
CA THR A 95 -5.23 -15.89 -10.74
C THR A 95 -5.25 -15.02 -12.01
N THR A 96 -6.40 -14.89 -12.69
CA THR A 96 -6.51 -14.19 -13.99
C THR A 96 -7.59 -13.11 -14.03
N ILE A 97 -8.48 -13.06 -13.04
CA ILE A 97 -9.47 -11.99 -12.86
C ILE A 97 -8.82 -10.65 -12.50
N ASN A 98 -9.35 -9.56 -13.04
CA ASN A 98 -8.94 -8.18 -12.80
C ASN A 98 -10.19 -7.27 -12.80
N VAL A 99 -10.38 -6.52 -11.72
CA VAL A 99 -11.55 -5.66 -11.52
C VAL A 99 -11.12 -4.29 -10.97
N PRO A 100 -10.83 -3.29 -11.83
CA PRO A 100 -10.41 -1.97 -11.38
C PRO A 100 -11.56 -1.15 -10.75
N CYS A 101 -11.28 -0.51 -9.62
CA CYS A 101 -12.20 0.42 -8.97
C CYS A 101 -12.29 1.76 -9.72
N THR A 102 -13.45 2.42 -9.66
CA THR A 102 -13.55 3.85 -10.02
C THR A 102 -13.11 4.74 -8.87
N GLN A 103 -13.46 4.41 -7.63
CA GLN A 103 -13.05 5.14 -6.44
C GLN A 103 -11.98 4.35 -5.66
N VAL A 104 -10.74 4.85 -5.75
CA VAL A 104 -9.54 4.16 -5.25
C VAL A 104 -9.18 4.45 -3.79
N SER A 105 -10.02 5.21 -3.08
CA SER A 105 -9.84 5.64 -1.70
C SER A 105 -11.20 5.75 -1.03
N ASN A 106 -11.46 4.91 -0.03
CA ASN A 106 -12.76 4.80 0.64
C ASN A 106 -12.57 4.94 2.17
N PRO A 107 -13.21 5.90 2.85
CA PRO A 107 -13.04 6.08 4.29
C PRO A 107 -13.68 4.93 5.07
N TYR A 108 -13.04 4.46 6.15
CA TYR A 108 -13.48 3.25 6.86
C TYR A 108 -14.91 3.38 7.43
N ASN A 109 -15.33 4.59 7.85
CA ASN A 109 -16.67 4.88 8.38
C ASN A 109 -17.84 4.72 7.39
N LYS A 110 -17.60 4.11 6.24
CA LYS A 110 -18.63 3.73 5.27
C LYS A 110 -18.81 2.22 5.13
N PHE A 111 -17.95 1.40 5.72
CA PHE A 111 -18.00 -0.07 5.61
C PHE A 111 -17.39 -0.81 6.82
N VAL A 112 -16.92 -0.07 7.83
CA VAL A 112 -16.57 -0.56 9.18
C VAL A 112 -17.27 0.36 10.18
N ASP A 113 -17.95 -0.22 11.15
CA ASP A 113 -18.38 0.47 12.37
C ASP A 113 -17.72 -0.18 13.59
N LEU A 114 -17.39 0.64 14.59
CA LEU A 114 -16.63 0.25 15.78
C LEU A 114 -17.28 0.85 17.03
N SER A 115 -18.07 0.04 17.73
CA SER A 115 -18.64 0.35 19.04
C SER A 115 -17.73 -0.17 20.16
N VAL A 116 -17.77 0.49 21.33
CA VAL A 116 -16.87 0.21 22.48
C VAL A 116 -17.66 0.29 23.78
N SER A 117 -17.56 -0.76 24.59
CA SER A 117 -18.11 -0.78 25.95
C SER A 117 -17.00 -0.59 26.99
N PHE A 118 -17.25 0.23 28.02
CA PHE A 118 -16.31 0.51 29.11
C PHE A 118 -16.72 -0.15 30.41
N HIS A 119 -15.74 -0.40 31.28
CA HIS A 119 -15.95 -0.98 32.61
C HIS A 119 -16.99 -0.14 33.39
N PRO A 120 -18.01 -0.76 34.02
CA PRO A 120 -19.11 -0.06 34.68
C PRO A 120 -18.70 1.04 35.67
N VAL A 121 -17.51 0.95 36.27
CA VAL A 121 -17.01 2.01 37.17
C VAL A 121 -16.93 3.38 36.49
N CYS A 122 -16.55 3.43 35.20
CA CYS A 122 -16.36 4.68 34.46
C CYS A 122 -17.68 5.38 34.06
N THR A 123 -18.82 4.71 34.22
CA THR A 123 -20.16 5.26 34.01
C THR A 123 -21.02 5.27 35.28
N SER A 124 -20.40 4.95 36.43
CA SER A 124 -21.06 4.84 37.74
C SER A 124 -20.95 6.13 38.58
N GLU A 125 -21.75 6.19 39.64
CA GLU A 125 -21.68 7.27 40.65
C GLU A 125 -20.30 7.38 41.33
N PHE A 126 -19.47 6.32 41.31
CA PHE A 126 -18.13 6.32 41.91
C PHE A 126 -17.14 7.31 41.25
N VAL A 127 -17.37 7.72 40.00
CA VAL A 127 -16.55 8.76 39.32
C VAL A 127 -17.20 10.15 39.34
N SER A 128 -18.28 10.34 40.11
CA SER A 128 -18.97 11.63 40.22
C SER A 128 -18.35 12.58 41.25
N ASP A 129 -18.38 13.88 40.96
CA ASP A 129 -17.94 14.94 41.88
C ASP A 129 -18.70 14.90 43.23
N GLN A 130 -19.95 14.43 43.23
CA GLN A 130 -20.78 14.30 44.43
C GLN A 130 -20.24 13.20 45.37
N TRP A 131 -19.95 12.01 44.84
CA TRP A 131 -19.32 10.93 45.61
C TRP A 131 -17.93 11.35 46.10
N ILE A 132 -17.08 11.84 45.18
CA ILE A 132 -15.74 12.36 45.51
C ILE A 132 -15.79 13.40 46.65
N SER A 133 -16.79 14.28 46.64
CA SER A 133 -16.95 15.30 47.70
C SER A 133 -17.39 14.74 49.05
N SER A 134 -18.19 13.66 49.07
CA SER A 134 -18.59 12.96 50.31
C SER A 134 -17.41 12.29 51.03
N LEU A 135 -16.38 11.90 50.28
CA LEU A 135 -15.16 11.26 50.77
C LEU A 135 -14.14 12.25 51.35
N PHE A 136 -14.34 13.56 51.19
CA PHE A 136 -13.39 14.56 51.65
C PHE A 136 -13.68 15.04 53.07
N HIS A 137 -12.69 14.91 53.96
CA HIS A 137 -12.77 15.42 55.32
C HIS A 137 -11.58 16.37 55.60
N PRO A 138 -11.78 17.71 55.59
CA PRO A 138 -10.69 18.70 55.70
C PRO A 138 -9.71 18.44 56.85
N ASN A 139 -10.22 18.14 58.05
CA ASN A 139 -9.41 17.92 59.26
C ASN A 139 -8.74 16.53 59.32
N LYS A 140 -8.73 15.76 58.22
CA LYS A 140 -8.04 14.46 58.10
C LYS A 140 -6.88 14.47 57.09
N THR A 141 -6.70 15.56 56.36
CA THR A 141 -5.63 15.73 55.36
C THR A 141 -4.20 15.80 55.95
N TYR A 142 -4.06 15.75 57.28
CA TYR A 142 -2.78 15.74 58.00
C TYR A 142 -2.68 14.61 59.05
N ASP A 143 -3.66 13.70 59.10
CA ASP A 143 -3.66 12.54 60.01
C ASP A 143 -2.65 11.46 59.54
N ASN A 144 -2.82 10.20 59.94
CA ASN A 144 -1.95 9.11 59.49
C ASN A 144 -2.01 8.94 57.95
N VAL A 145 -0.85 8.86 57.31
CA VAL A 145 -0.68 8.64 55.86
C VAL A 145 -1.24 7.29 55.36
N LEU A 146 -1.46 6.34 56.27
CA LEU A 146 -2.12 5.05 55.99
C LEU A 146 -3.64 5.09 56.26
N ASP A 147 -4.17 6.17 56.84
CA ASP A 147 -5.61 6.35 57.03
C ASP A 147 -6.26 6.70 55.69
N PHE A 148 -7.22 5.89 55.25
CA PHE A 148 -7.87 6.10 53.95
C PHE A 148 -8.50 7.50 53.83
N ARG A 149 -8.96 8.11 54.94
CA ARG A 149 -9.59 9.44 54.96
C ARG A 149 -8.62 10.58 54.60
N THR A 150 -7.32 10.32 54.62
CA THR A 150 -6.28 11.27 54.22
C THR A 150 -6.17 11.40 52.69
N PHE A 151 -6.47 10.33 51.93
CA PHE A 151 -6.17 10.26 50.49
C PHE A 151 -7.25 9.64 49.57
N ILE A 152 -8.28 8.98 50.10
CA ILE A 152 -9.24 8.20 49.28
C ILE A 152 -10.00 9.05 48.25
N PHE A 153 -10.38 10.28 48.60
CA PHE A 153 -11.05 11.20 47.68
C PHE A 153 -10.15 11.52 46.46
N ALA A 154 -8.83 11.66 46.68
CA ALA A 154 -7.83 11.89 45.65
C ALA A 154 -7.61 10.64 44.76
N GLN A 155 -7.81 9.44 45.31
CA GLN A 155 -7.85 8.19 44.54
C GLN A 155 -9.10 8.10 43.66
N PHE A 156 -10.30 8.48 44.15
CA PHE A 156 -11.48 8.53 43.27
C PHE A 156 -11.41 9.65 42.22
N GLN A 157 -10.78 10.80 42.51
CA GLN A 157 -10.42 11.80 41.49
C GLN A 157 -9.43 11.23 40.46
N SER A 158 -8.45 10.46 40.89
CA SER A 158 -7.50 9.76 40.01
C SER A 158 -8.22 8.73 39.11
N LEU A 159 -9.19 7.99 39.66
CA LEU A 159 -10.02 7.02 38.92
C LEU A 159 -10.90 7.71 37.88
N ALA A 160 -11.56 8.80 38.25
CA ALA A 160 -12.34 9.62 37.33
C ALA A 160 -11.48 10.18 36.18
N LEU A 161 -10.26 10.64 36.49
CA LEU A 161 -9.30 11.11 35.48
C LEU A 161 -8.87 9.98 34.52
N LEU A 162 -8.55 8.78 35.02
CA LEU A 162 -8.19 7.64 34.16
C LEU A 162 -9.35 7.20 33.27
N CYS A 163 -10.58 7.10 33.82
CA CYS A 163 -11.79 6.79 33.06
C CYS A 163 -12.06 7.84 31.97
N GLN A 164 -12.03 9.14 32.32
CA GLN A 164 -12.21 10.23 31.36
C GLN A 164 -11.15 10.19 30.25
N THR A 165 -9.89 9.91 30.61
CA THR A 165 -8.77 9.81 29.66
C THR A 165 -8.96 8.64 28.70
N ALA A 166 -9.36 7.47 29.20
CA ALA A 166 -9.65 6.30 28.36
C ALA A 166 -10.78 6.59 27.36
N MET A 167 -11.92 7.12 27.83
CA MET A 167 -13.07 7.42 26.99
C MET A 167 -12.75 8.46 25.91
N GLN A 168 -12.07 9.56 26.26
CA GLN A 168 -11.68 10.61 25.29
C GLN A 168 -10.66 10.10 24.27
N SER A 169 -9.73 9.23 24.68
CA SER A 169 -8.71 8.69 23.77
C SER A 169 -9.31 7.69 22.78
N VAL A 170 -10.31 6.92 23.19
CA VAL A 170 -11.13 6.10 22.28
C VAL A 170 -11.96 6.97 21.34
N GLU A 171 -12.61 8.03 21.82
CA GLU A 171 -13.41 8.91 20.96
C GLU A 171 -12.56 9.61 19.88
N ASP A 172 -11.43 10.21 20.27
CA ASP A 172 -10.48 10.85 19.35
C ASP A 172 -9.82 9.83 18.42
N GLY A 173 -9.51 8.63 18.92
CA GLY A 173 -8.98 7.52 18.15
C GLY A 173 -9.97 7.03 17.09
N LEU A 174 -11.24 6.82 17.45
CA LEU A 174 -12.32 6.44 16.53
C LEU A 174 -12.59 7.53 15.51
N ARG A 175 -12.62 8.81 15.92
CA ARG A 175 -12.76 9.95 14.99
C ARG A 175 -11.64 9.97 13.96
N THR A 176 -10.41 9.66 14.39
CA THR A 176 -9.23 9.53 13.52
C THR A 176 -9.38 8.32 12.59
N PHE A 177 -9.63 7.11 13.12
CA PHE A 177 -9.83 5.87 12.35
C PHE A 177 -10.88 6.04 11.25
N ASN A 178 -12.05 6.57 11.62
CA ASN A 178 -13.19 6.84 10.75
C ASN A 178 -12.87 7.80 9.59
N SER A 179 -11.87 8.67 9.75
CA SER A 179 -11.38 9.59 8.73
C SER A 179 -10.23 9.04 7.87
N THR A 180 -9.62 7.91 8.27
CA THR A 180 -8.62 7.21 7.43
C THR A 180 -9.30 6.41 6.32
N HIS A 181 -8.55 6.09 5.26
CA HIS A 181 -9.08 5.46 4.04
C HIS A 181 -8.42 4.12 3.73
N LEU A 182 -9.22 3.16 3.29
CA LEU A 182 -8.77 2.00 2.55
C LEU A 182 -8.46 2.43 1.11
N VAL A 183 -7.21 2.23 0.67
CA VAL A 183 -6.72 2.66 -0.64
C VAL A 183 -6.38 1.44 -1.51
N THR A 184 -7.05 1.30 -2.64
CA THR A 184 -6.85 0.19 -3.59
C THR A 184 -7.21 0.59 -5.02
N GLY A 185 -6.49 0.06 -6.01
CA GLY A 185 -6.84 0.21 -7.43
C GLY A 185 -7.84 -0.82 -7.95
N GLN A 186 -8.11 -1.88 -7.18
CA GLN A 186 -8.88 -3.06 -7.59
C GLN A 186 -9.82 -3.52 -6.46
N VAL A 187 -10.92 -4.18 -6.82
CA VAL A 187 -11.75 -4.92 -5.86
C VAL A 187 -10.89 -5.98 -5.18
N PHE A 188 -11.01 -6.10 -3.85
CA PHE A 188 -10.44 -7.21 -3.08
C PHE A 188 -11.46 -8.35 -3.06
N SER A 189 -11.03 -9.60 -3.08
CA SER A 189 -11.94 -10.69 -2.75
C SER A 189 -12.40 -10.57 -1.29
N ARG A 190 -13.60 -11.10 -0.96
CA ARG A 190 -14.15 -11.08 0.40
C ARG A 190 -13.15 -11.53 1.49
N PRO A 191 -12.40 -12.65 1.35
CA PRO A 191 -11.40 -13.03 2.37
C PRO A 191 -10.20 -12.07 2.46
N GLU A 192 -9.77 -11.44 1.36
CA GLU A 192 -8.70 -10.42 1.40
C GLU A 192 -9.18 -9.13 2.07
N PHE A 193 -10.42 -8.71 1.82
CA PHE A 193 -11.04 -7.59 2.52
C PHE A 193 -11.10 -7.86 4.03
N ASN A 194 -11.62 -9.03 4.44
CA ASN A 194 -11.67 -9.42 5.86
C ASN A 194 -10.27 -9.42 6.50
N GLU A 195 -9.26 -10.07 5.88
CA GLU A 195 -7.86 -10.03 6.37
C GLU A 195 -7.37 -8.59 6.56
N ILE A 196 -7.68 -7.69 5.63
CA ILE A 196 -7.24 -6.29 5.69
C ILE A 196 -7.97 -5.55 6.82
N ILE A 197 -9.29 -5.70 6.99
CA ILE A 197 -10.03 -5.02 8.05
C ILE A 197 -9.64 -5.54 9.43
N ASP A 198 -9.56 -6.86 9.62
CA ASP A 198 -9.13 -7.47 10.89
C ASP A 198 -7.75 -6.96 11.30
N VAL A 199 -6.79 -6.95 10.36
CA VAL A 199 -5.43 -6.42 10.61
C VAL A 199 -5.46 -4.92 10.89
N VAL A 200 -6.24 -4.11 10.16
CA VAL A 200 -6.28 -2.65 10.36
C VAL A 200 -6.93 -2.29 11.69
N THR A 201 -8.07 -2.91 12.04
CA THR A 201 -8.76 -2.70 13.32
C THR A 201 -7.91 -3.18 14.50
N HIS A 202 -7.29 -4.36 14.41
CA HIS A 202 -6.41 -4.85 15.48
C HIS A 202 -5.14 -3.98 15.64
N ASN A 203 -4.57 -3.48 14.53
CA ASN A 203 -3.50 -2.47 14.63
C ASN A 203 -4.02 -1.20 15.30
N PHE A 204 -5.20 -0.68 14.95
CA PHE A 204 -5.76 0.52 15.58
C PHE A 204 -5.93 0.35 17.10
N GLN A 205 -6.57 -0.74 17.54
CA GLN A 205 -6.78 -1.07 18.96
C GLN A 205 -5.45 -1.14 19.73
N ASN A 206 -4.45 -1.86 19.21
CA ASN A 206 -3.14 -2.01 19.86
C ASN A 206 -2.34 -0.69 19.87
N ASN A 207 -2.32 0.05 18.75
CA ASN A 207 -1.62 1.34 18.69
C ASN A 207 -2.23 2.32 19.70
N LEU A 208 -3.56 2.37 19.84
CA LEU A 208 -4.26 3.23 20.82
C LEU A 208 -3.87 2.85 22.26
N LEU A 209 -3.98 1.56 22.61
CA LEU A 209 -3.64 1.06 23.95
C LEU A 209 -2.18 1.37 24.32
N GLU A 210 -1.22 1.04 23.45
CA GLU A 210 0.20 1.29 23.71
C GLU A 210 0.55 2.79 23.74
N ASN A 211 -0.17 3.64 22.99
CA ASN A 211 -0.02 5.10 23.01
C ASN A 211 -0.38 5.69 24.38
N GLU A 212 -1.52 5.27 24.94
CA GLU A 212 -2.06 5.82 26.18
C GLU A 212 -1.40 5.26 27.45
N ASN A 213 -1.17 3.94 27.51
CA ASN A 213 -0.36 3.30 28.56
C ASN A 213 0.99 4.02 28.67
N ARG A 214 1.72 4.15 27.56
CA ARG A 214 3.02 4.82 27.54
C ARG A 214 2.92 6.29 27.95
N THR A 215 1.88 7.00 27.53
CA THR A 215 1.71 8.42 27.89
C THR A 215 1.49 8.58 29.39
N ALA A 216 0.57 7.82 29.99
CA ALA A 216 0.35 7.81 31.43
C ALA A 216 1.62 7.39 32.21
N LYS A 217 2.26 6.29 31.81
CA LYS A 217 3.51 5.77 32.41
C LYS A 217 4.63 6.82 32.42
N VAL A 218 4.83 7.56 31.33
CA VAL A 218 5.86 8.61 31.25
C VAL A 218 5.50 9.81 32.12
N ILE A 219 4.23 10.18 32.24
CA ILE A 219 3.77 11.26 33.13
C ILE A 219 4.01 10.87 34.61
N LEU A 220 3.66 9.64 35.00
CA LEU A 220 3.84 9.14 36.36
C LEU A 220 5.32 9.05 36.75
N LEU A 221 6.16 8.47 35.88
CA LEU A 221 7.61 8.42 36.09
C LEU A 221 8.20 9.83 36.18
N ALA A 222 7.78 10.78 35.33
CA ALA A 222 8.27 12.14 35.39
C ALA A 222 7.79 12.91 36.63
N ILE A 223 6.63 12.60 37.20
CA ILE A 223 6.18 13.17 38.48
C ILE A 223 7.00 12.59 39.64
N ALA A 224 7.15 11.26 39.70
CA ALA A 224 7.87 10.57 40.77
C ALA A 224 9.37 10.91 40.78
N GLN A 225 10.05 10.82 39.63
CA GLN A 225 11.50 10.98 39.52
C GLN A 225 11.97 12.46 39.55
N ASN A 226 11.06 13.43 39.65
CA ASN A 226 11.38 14.82 40.03
C ASN A 226 11.04 15.13 41.51
N GLY A 227 10.51 14.16 42.26
CA GLY A 227 10.32 14.26 43.71
C GLY A 227 9.32 15.34 44.15
N PHE A 228 8.24 15.58 43.40
CA PHE A 228 7.28 16.65 43.70
C PHE A 228 6.52 16.42 45.02
N LEU A 229 6.36 17.48 45.80
CA LEU A 229 5.71 17.43 47.12
C LEU A 229 4.17 17.33 47.01
N SER A 230 3.54 16.26 47.52
CA SER A 230 2.07 16.17 47.66
C SER A 230 1.55 16.81 48.95
N ALA A 231 0.59 17.73 48.88
CA ALA A 231 0.01 18.39 50.05
C ALA A 231 -0.58 17.42 51.09
N LEU A 232 -0.94 16.19 50.70
CA LEU A 232 -1.44 15.14 51.60
C LEU A 232 -0.33 14.50 52.47
N ARG A 233 0.93 14.94 52.34
CA ARG A 233 2.11 14.39 53.05
C ARG A 233 2.35 12.90 52.82
N THR A 234 1.79 12.33 51.75
CA THR A 234 1.91 10.90 51.42
C THR A 234 3.30 10.50 50.91
N ASN A 235 4.12 11.44 50.42
CA ASN A 235 5.50 11.19 49.99
C ASN A 235 6.59 12.00 50.70
N TYR A 236 6.24 12.85 51.67
CA TYR A 236 7.22 13.60 52.46
C TYR A 236 6.66 14.11 53.79
N PHE A 237 7.57 14.52 54.66
CA PHE A 237 7.29 15.19 55.92
C PHE A 237 8.30 16.33 56.15
N ILE A 238 7.86 17.49 56.65
CA ILE A 238 8.73 18.65 56.96
C ILE A 238 8.64 19.00 58.45
N GLN A 239 9.82 19.11 59.07
CA GLN A 239 10.01 19.45 60.48
C GLN A 239 11.00 20.63 60.59
N SER A 240 10.67 21.63 61.41
CA SER A 240 11.63 22.67 61.84
C SER A 240 11.95 22.50 63.33
N LYS A 241 13.20 22.75 63.70
CA LYS A 241 13.66 22.79 65.10
C LYS A 241 13.85 24.26 65.50
N ASN A 242 13.30 24.66 66.65
CA ASN A 242 13.55 25.97 67.28
C ASN A 242 13.27 27.23 66.43
N PHE A 243 12.33 27.17 65.47
CA PHE A 243 11.94 28.29 64.58
C PHE A 243 13.07 28.94 63.75
N GLN A 244 14.24 28.30 63.63
CA GLN A 244 15.28 28.77 62.72
C GLN A 244 14.96 28.34 61.27
N ASP A 245 15.49 29.06 60.27
CA ASP A 245 15.30 28.74 58.84
C ASP A 245 15.91 27.37 58.41
N SER A 246 16.50 26.63 59.35
CA SER A 246 16.88 25.23 59.21
C SER A 246 15.70 24.28 59.45
N PHE A 247 15.31 23.53 58.43
CA PHE A 247 14.28 22.49 58.47
C PHE A 247 14.82 21.19 57.86
N LEU A 248 14.15 20.07 58.16
CA LEU A 248 14.47 18.74 57.66
C LEU A 248 13.27 18.23 56.84
N ILE A 249 13.55 17.73 55.63
CA ILE A 249 12.56 17.08 54.76
C ILE A 249 12.85 15.59 54.74
N TYR A 250 11.94 14.80 55.30
CA TYR A 250 11.97 13.34 55.30
C TYR A 250 11.12 12.81 54.15
N SER A 251 11.52 11.66 53.57
CA SER A 251 10.86 11.02 52.41
C SER A 251 10.35 9.60 52.71
N GLU A 252 10.29 9.24 53.99
CA GLU A 252 9.89 7.92 54.47
C GLU A 252 8.43 7.91 54.92
N LEU A 253 7.69 6.90 54.47
CA LEU A 253 6.27 6.73 54.79
C LEU A 253 6.07 6.16 56.21
N TYR A 254 6.93 5.23 56.65
CA TYR A 254 7.00 4.75 58.04
C TYR A 254 8.30 3.97 58.32
N LEU A 255 8.84 4.11 59.54
CA LEU A 255 9.89 3.24 60.09
C LEU A 255 9.29 2.19 61.03
N ARG A 256 9.20 0.93 60.58
CA ARG A 256 8.79 -0.19 61.44
C ARG A 256 10.02 -0.77 62.14
N LYS A 257 10.18 -0.44 63.44
CA LYS A 257 11.37 -0.71 64.29
C LYS A 257 11.92 -2.15 64.28
N ASN A 258 11.11 -3.15 63.87
CA ASN A 258 11.48 -4.56 63.82
C ASN A 258 11.40 -5.19 62.40
N SER A 259 11.40 -4.41 61.31
CA SER A 259 11.50 -4.97 59.94
C SER A 259 12.36 -4.13 59.02
N THR A 260 13.17 -4.79 58.18
CA THR A 260 14.07 -4.21 57.17
C THR A 260 13.37 -3.55 55.98
N ALA A 261 12.04 -3.44 56.00
CA ALA A 261 11.24 -2.78 54.96
C ALA A 261 10.75 -1.41 55.44
N SER A 262 11.52 -0.37 55.14
CA SER A 262 11.20 1.04 55.41
C SER A 262 10.86 1.76 54.10
N CYS A 263 9.56 1.96 53.86
CA CYS A 263 9.04 2.48 52.59
C CYS A 263 9.51 3.92 52.36
N ASN A 264 10.49 4.13 51.49
CA ASN A 264 11.06 5.44 51.19
C ASN A 264 10.70 5.86 49.75
N CYS A 265 9.91 6.93 49.64
CA CYS A 265 9.39 7.43 48.36
C CYS A 265 10.46 8.02 47.43
N ARG A 266 11.71 8.18 47.90
CA ARG A 266 12.88 8.51 47.08
C ARG A 266 13.57 7.26 46.51
N LEU A 267 13.40 6.09 47.13
CA LEU A 267 14.15 4.87 46.82
C LEU A 267 13.31 3.80 46.08
N GLU A 268 12.09 3.55 46.56
CA GLU A 268 11.30 2.35 46.19
C GLU A 268 10.25 2.61 45.10
N GLU A 269 10.16 3.84 44.61
CA GLU A 269 9.31 4.26 43.49
C GLU A 269 7.85 3.77 43.66
N ASN A 270 7.29 3.12 42.63
CA ASN A 270 5.93 2.62 42.57
C ASN A 270 5.69 1.39 43.46
N GLN A 271 6.74 0.77 44.02
CA GLN A 271 6.60 -0.44 44.85
C GLN A 271 6.22 -0.09 46.31
N CYS A 272 6.38 1.18 46.69
CA CYS A 272 6.12 1.67 48.03
C CYS A 272 4.61 1.89 48.29
N THR A 273 3.90 0.78 48.57
CA THR A 273 2.47 0.76 48.91
C THR A 273 2.16 -0.18 50.09
N TYR A 274 1.10 0.16 50.82
CA TYR A 274 0.58 -0.59 51.97
C TYR A 274 -0.95 -0.69 51.86
N PRO A 275 -1.64 -1.65 52.52
CA PRO A 275 -3.10 -1.64 52.57
C PRO A 275 -3.64 -0.37 53.25
N ALA A 276 -4.79 0.13 52.80
CA ALA A 276 -5.48 1.25 53.44
C ALA A 276 -6.24 0.79 54.71
N TYR A 277 -6.20 1.61 55.77
CA TYR A 277 -6.84 1.30 57.06
C TYR A 277 -7.71 2.46 57.55
N THR A 278 -8.59 2.14 58.51
CA THR A 278 -9.24 3.12 59.39
C THR A 278 -8.46 3.22 60.71
N PHE A 279 -8.25 4.42 61.26
CA PHE A 279 -7.68 4.58 62.60
C PHE A 279 -8.66 5.23 63.59
N HIS A 280 -8.78 4.65 64.79
CA HIS A 280 -9.78 5.05 65.78
C HIS A 280 -9.47 6.35 66.55
N ASN A 281 -8.25 6.87 66.45
CA ASN A 281 -7.84 8.17 66.96
C ASN A 281 -7.00 8.90 65.90
N SER A 282 -7.05 10.23 65.90
CA SER A 282 -6.05 11.07 65.24
C SER A 282 -4.74 11.03 66.05
N THR A 283 -4.05 9.89 66.01
CA THR A 283 -2.74 9.72 66.64
C THR A 283 -1.69 10.48 65.83
N ILE A 284 -1.65 11.79 66.06
CA ILE A 284 -0.53 12.66 65.75
C ILE A 284 0.76 11.95 66.21
N ILE A 285 1.74 11.84 65.30
CA ILE A 285 2.93 11.01 65.47
C ILE A 285 3.81 11.64 66.56
N LYS A 286 3.91 11.01 67.73
CA LYS A 286 4.78 11.49 68.81
C LYS A 286 6.21 10.99 68.58
N PHE A 287 7.08 11.88 68.09
CA PHE A 287 8.43 11.56 67.59
C PHE A 287 9.34 10.86 68.61
N ASP A 288 9.26 11.24 69.89
CA ASP A 288 9.98 10.57 71.00
C ASP A 288 9.62 9.09 71.18
N LYS A 289 8.55 8.63 70.51
CA LYS A 289 8.11 7.24 70.48
C LYS A 289 7.83 6.78 69.04
N LEU A 290 8.91 6.68 68.24
CA LEU A 290 9.04 5.73 67.13
C LEU A 290 8.32 4.42 67.51
N SER A 291 7.18 4.16 66.87
CA SER A 291 6.05 3.51 67.56
C SER A 291 6.32 2.05 67.90
N MET A 292 6.63 1.79 69.18
CA MET A 292 6.85 0.44 69.73
C MET A 292 5.55 -0.37 69.91
N SER A 293 4.41 0.21 69.54
CA SER A 293 3.12 -0.43 69.36
C SER A 293 2.48 0.19 68.13
N GLU A 294 1.93 -0.62 67.23
CA GLU A 294 1.06 -0.12 66.16
C GLU A 294 -0.10 0.68 66.80
N PRO A 295 -0.48 1.86 66.27
CA PRO A 295 -1.74 2.48 66.68
C PRO A 295 -2.87 1.51 66.36
N SER A 296 -3.92 1.47 67.19
CA SER A 296 -5.02 0.52 67.03
C SER A 296 -5.81 0.77 65.74
N ALA A 297 -5.35 0.13 64.67
CA ALA A 297 -6.02 0.07 63.39
C ALA A 297 -7.39 -0.58 63.57
N GLY A 298 -8.42 0.07 63.03
CA GLY A 298 -9.71 -0.54 62.80
C GLY A 298 -9.68 -1.39 61.54
N SER A 299 -10.83 -1.49 60.87
CA SER A 299 -10.95 -2.25 59.62
C SER A 299 -9.91 -1.83 58.57
N LYS A 300 -9.26 -2.83 57.96
CA LYS A 300 -8.62 -2.70 56.64
C LYS A 300 -9.72 -2.45 55.60
N ILE A 301 -9.45 -1.60 54.61
CA ILE A 301 -10.30 -1.46 53.43
C ILE A 301 -9.92 -2.56 52.41
N ALA A 302 -10.91 -3.25 51.82
CA ALA A 302 -10.67 -4.23 50.76
C ALA A 302 -10.19 -3.53 49.47
N GLY A 303 -9.32 -4.18 48.69
CA GLY A 303 -8.71 -3.65 47.46
C GLY A 303 -7.84 -2.38 47.53
N PHE A 304 -8.13 -1.43 48.43
CA PHE A 304 -7.48 -0.13 48.46
C PHE A 304 -6.12 -0.12 49.17
N MET A 305 -5.17 0.60 48.56
CA MET A 305 -3.78 0.73 49.01
C MET A 305 -3.45 2.20 49.28
N ALA A 306 -2.71 2.47 50.37
CA ALA A 306 -1.97 3.71 50.60
C ALA A 306 -0.59 3.64 49.92
N GLY A 307 0.01 4.79 49.62
CA GLY A 307 1.35 4.88 49.02
C GLY A 307 1.73 6.32 48.67
N CYS A 308 2.92 6.49 48.09
CA CYS A 308 3.56 7.81 47.93
C CYS A 308 2.67 8.88 47.27
N LEU A 309 1.92 8.55 46.23
CA LEU A 309 1.05 9.48 45.49
C LEU A 309 -0.31 8.83 45.20
N PRO A 310 -1.45 9.55 45.35
CA PRO A 310 -2.80 9.02 45.14
C PRO A 310 -3.01 8.27 43.81
N MET A 311 -2.52 8.82 42.69
CA MET A 311 -2.70 8.18 41.38
C MET A 311 -1.94 6.84 41.27
N GLU A 312 -0.75 6.74 41.87
CA GLU A 312 0.02 5.49 41.81
C GLU A 312 -0.51 4.47 42.81
N SER A 313 -0.88 4.88 44.02
CA SER A 313 -1.49 3.97 45.00
C SER A 313 -2.88 3.49 44.56
N LEU A 314 -3.66 4.29 43.82
CA LEU A 314 -4.84 3.80 43.10
C LEU A 314 -4.46 2.72 42.08
N ARG A 315 -3.42 2.94 41.27
CA ARG A 315 -3.02 1.98 40.22
C ARG A 315 -2.54 0.64 40.79
N GLN A 316 -2.04 0.60 42.03
CA GLN A 316 -1.76 -0.64 42.76
C GLN A 316 -2.97 -1.17 43.57
N SER A 317 -4.07 -0.42 43.66
CA SER A 317 -5.33 -0.84 44.29
C SER A 317 -6.19 -1.67 43.32
N THR A 318 -7.11 -2.47 43.87
CA THR A 318 -8.12 -3.25 43.14
C THR A 318 -9.52 -2.65 43.36
N LEU A 319 -10.54 -3.14 42.64
CA LEU A 319 -11.92 -2.64 42.75
C LEU A 319 -12.82 -3.48 43.68
N GLU A 320 -12.28 -4.48 44.40
CA GLU A 320 -12.98 -5.37 45.35
C GLU A 320 -14.09 -4.67 46.15
N CYS A 321 -13.73 -3.57 46.83
CA CYS A 321 -14.62 -2.82 47.71
C CYS A 321 -15.89 -2.30 47.01
N LEU A 322 -15.82 -2.00 45.71
CA LEU A 322 -16.94 -1.43 44.95
C LEU A 322 -18.02 -2.46 44.58
N TYR A 323 -17.78 -3.75 44.84
CA TYR A 323 -18.75 -4.84 44.68
C TYR A 323 -19.44 -5.22 46.00
N ASP A 324 -19.06 -4.61 47.14
CA ASP A 324 -19.59 -4.91 48.47
C ASP A 324 -20.15 -3.66 49.16
N GLN A 325 -21.47 -3.66 49.41
CA GLN A 325 -22.16 -2.57 50.11
C GLN A 325 -21.56 -2.29 51.49
N SER A 326 -21.10 -3.32 52.21
CA SER A 326 -20.52 -3.14 53.55
C SER A 326 -19.16 -2.43 53.50
N CYS A 327 -18.41 -2.58 52.40
CA CYS A 327 -17.17 -1.84 52.18
C CYS A 327 -17.44 -0.40 51.72
N ILE A 328 -18.41 -0.19 50.81
CA ILE A 328 -18.88 1.14 50.39
C ILE A 328 -19.40 1.95 51.60
N ASP A 329 -20.10 1.29 52.53
CA ASP A 329 -20.60 1.89 53.77
C ASP A 329 -19.48 2.33 54.73
N ILE A 330 -18.32 1.66 54.73
CA ILE A 330 -17.12 2.10 55.47
C ILE A 330 -16.48 3.33 54.81
N LEU A 331 -16.53 3.42 53.47
CA LEU A 331 -15.97 4.56 52.74
C LEU A 331 -16.76 5.87 52.97
N SER A 332 -18.08 5.79 53.15
CA SER A 332 -18.97 6.95 53.26
C SER A 332 -18.76 7.76 54.54
N LEU A 333 -18.02 8.88 54.46
CA LEU A 333 -17.69 9.73 55.62
C LEU A 333 -18.81 10.68 56.06
N GLN A 334 -19.87 10.81 55.25
CA GLN A 334 -21.01 11.70 55.50
C GLN A 334 -22.31 10.89 55.49
N PRO A 335 -23.20 11.05 56.49
CA PRO A 335 -24.41 10.21 56.61
C PRO A 335 -25.54 10.62 55.65
N ASP A 336 -25.58 11.89 55.23
CA ASP A 336 -26.72 12.52 54.54
C ASP A 336 -26.65 12.43 53.00
N ILE A 337 -25.64 11.77 52.43
CA ILE A 337 -25.43 11.67 50.98
C ILE A 337 -25.87 10.29 50.46
N SER A 338 -26.52 10.30 49.29
CA SER A 338 -26.90 9.09 48.56
C SER A 338 -25.67 8.23 48.25
N ARG A 339 -25.59 7.04 48.85
CA ARG A 339 -24.48 6.09 48.65
C ARG A 339 -24.61 5.41 47.28
N PRO A 340 -23.50 5.29 46.51
CA PRO A 340 -23.48 4.49 45.30
C PRO A 340 -23.92 3.04 45.54
N LYS A 341 -24.62 2.47 44.57
CA LYS A 341 -24.92 1.04 44.55
C LYS A 341 -23.66 0.23 44.19
N PRO A 342 -23.50 -1.01 44.67
CA PRO A 342 -22.36 -1.84 44.30
C PRO A 342 -22.38 -2.16 42.81
N LEU A 343 -21.19 -2.28 42.22
CA LEU A 343 -21.01 -2.70 40.83
C LEU A 343 -21.51 -4.14 40.64
N GLN A 344 -22.07 -4.45 39.47
CA GLN A 344 -22.55 -5.80 39.17
C GLN A 344 -21.41 -6.68 38.65
N ARG A 345 -21.24 -7.86 39.25
CA ARG A 345 -20.21 -8.83 38.85
C ARG A 345 -20.45 -9.39 37.43
N SER A 346 -21.70 -9.44 36.99
CA SER A 346 -22.13 -9.95 35.69
C SER A 346 -21.92 -8.99 34.51
N SER A 347 -21.63 -7.71 34.76
CA SER A 347 -21.45 -6.68 33.72
C SER A 347 -19.98 -6.35 33.46
N THR A 348 -19.06 -7.28 33.75
CA THR A 348 -17.62 -7.09 33.52
C THR A 348 -16.89 -8.40 33.24
N ARG A 349 -15.86 -8.37 32.38
CA ARG A 349 -14.91 -9.48 32.14
C ARG A 349 -13.72 -9.49 33.08
N PHE A 350 -13.42 -8.37 33.75
CA PHE A 350 -12.26 -8.22 34.62
C PHE A 350 -12.50 -8.90 35.97
N SER A 351 -11.44 -9.27 36.71
CA SER A 351 -11.57 -9.81 38.07
C SER A 351 -11.58 -8.65 39.11
N PRO A 352 -12.29 -8.74 40.25
CA PRO A 352 -12.38 -7.63 41.20
C PRO A 352 -11.02 -7.29 41.86
N ASP A 353 -10.19 -8.32 42.00
CA ASP A 353 -8.80 -8.34 42.49
C ASP A 353 -7.77 -7.94 41.42
N LEU A 354 -8.18 -7.64 40.20
CA LEU A 354 -7.31 -7.02 39.21
C LEU A 354 -7.04 -5.56 39.60
N THR A 355 -5.80 -5.10 39.44
CA THR A 355 -5.44 -3.73 39.78
C THR A 355 -6.01 -2.73 38.77
N VAL A 356 -6.37 -1.53 39.25
CA VAL A 356 -6.80 -0.41 38.40
C VAL A 356 -5.69 -0.04 37.39
N GLY A 357 -4.42 -0.23 37.78
CA GLY A 357 -3.26 -0.11 36.90
C GLY A 357 -3.36 -1.05 35.69
N SER A 358 -3.51 -2.36 35.90
CA SER A 358 -3.67 -3.33 34.80
C SER A 358 -4.93 -3.08 33.97
N MET A 359 -6.06 -2.70 34.58
CA MET A 359 -7.28 -2.38 33.83
C MET A 359 -7.07 -1.22 32.83
N PHE A 360 -6.33 -0.17 33.23
CA PHE A 360 -5.99 0.93 32.33
C PHE A 360 -4.85 0.55 31.36
N ASP A 361 -3.75 0.01 31.85
CA ASP A 361 -2.52 -0.24 31.08
C ASP A 361 -2.67 -1.35 30.03
N GLU A 362 -3.49 -2.37 30.30
CA GLU A 362 -3.66 -3.54 29.43
C GLU A 362 -4.95 -3.47 28.60
N SER A 363 -5.85 -2.51 28.85
CA SER A 363 -7.11 -2.41 28.10
C SER A 363 -7.86 -1.08 28.10
N LEU A 364 -7.36 0.00 28.73
CA LEU A 364 -8.08 1.28 28.88
C LEU A 364 -9.51 1.14 29.43
N PHE A 365 -9.72 0.24 30.40
CA PHE A 365 -11.04 -0.14 30.93
C PHE A 365 -12.04 -0.68 29.88
N ILE A 366 -11.62 -1.08 28.68
CA ILE A 366 -12.54 -1.56 27.64
C ILE A 366 -12.98 -2.99 27.92
N GLU A 367 -14.29 -3.19 28.04
CA GLU A 367 -14.93 -4.50 28.22
C GLU A 367 -14.96 -5.25 26.88
N SER A 368 -15.59 -4.68 25.85
CA SER A 368 -15.65 -5.22 24.50
C SER A 368 -15.46 -4.16 23.41
N TRP A 369 -15.01 -4.63 22.24
CA TRP A 369 -15.15 -3.94 20.97
C TRP A 369 -16.21 -4.67 20.14
N GLU A 370 -17.14 -3.93 19.55
CA GLU A 370 -18.17 -4.42 18.65
C GLU A 370 -17.82 -3.95 17.23
N ASN A 371 -17.45 -4.89 16.37
CA ASN A 371 -16.94 -4.62 15.03
C ASN A 371 -17.96 -5.07 13.96
N GLU A 372 -18.66 -4.14 13.33
CA GLU A 372 -19.50 -4.46 12.16
C GLU A 372 -18.76 -4.12 10.86
N THR A 373 -18.85 -4.98 9.85
CA THR A 373 -18.17 -4.77 8.55
C THR A 373 -19.07 -5.17 7.38
N SER A 374 -19.08 -4.36 6.31
CA SER A 374 -19.88 -4.64 5.11
C SER A 374 -19.02 -4.62 3.84
N PHE A 375 -18.77 -5.82 3.31
CA PHE A 375 -18.09 -6.01 2.03
C PHE A 375 -18.94 -5.50 0.86
N GLU A 376 -20.26 -5.61 0.95
CA GLU A 376 -21.24 -5.16 -0.03
C GLU A 376 -21.16 -3.65 -0.20
N THR A 377 -21.10 -2.93 0.93
CA THR A 377 -20.99 -1.47 0.93
C THR A 377 -19.63 -1.05 0.38
N TYR A 378 -18.53 -1.70 0.79
CA TYR A 378 -17.20 -1.51 0.21
C TYR A 378 -17.17 -1.74 -1.33
N PHE A 379 -17.77 -2.82 -1.82
CA PHE A 379 -17.83 -3.16 -3.24
C PHE A 379 -18.60 -2.09 -4.03
N SER A 380 -19.74 -1.62 -3.50
CA SER A 380 -20.50 -0.52 -4.12
C SER A 380 -19.73 0.80 -4.16
N LEU A 381 -18.96 1.12 -3.11
CA LEU A 381 -18.13 2.33 -3.02
C LEU A 381 -16.94 2.30 -3.97
N CYS A 382 -16.27 1.15 -4.12
CA CYS A 382 -15.24 0.94 -5.14
C CYS A 382 -15.76 1.26 -6.56
N ALA A 383 -17.06 1.03 -6.82
CA ALA A 383 -17.74 1.30 -8.08
C ALA A 383 -16.96 0.73 -9.30
N PRO A 384 -16.82 -0.61 -9.40
CA PRO A 384 -15.90 -1.23 -10.33
C PRO A 384 -16.29 -1.03 -11.80
N ARG A 385 -15.31 -0.86 -12.69
CA ARG A 385 -15.53 -0.43 -14.10
C ARG A 385 -15.81 -1.57 -15.06
N SER A 386 -15.18 -2.70 -14.86
CA SER A 386 -15.21 -3.87 -15.74
C SER A 386 -14.63 -5.08 -15.02
N LEU A 387 -15.05 -6.29 -15.40
CA LEU A 387 -14.48 -7.54 -14.92
C LEU A 387 -13.80 -8.24 -16.10
N THR A 388 -12.48 -8.25 -16.12
CA THR A 388 -11.68 -8.95 -17.14
C THR A 388 -11.12 -10.24 -16.56
N TYR A 389 -11.23 -11.36 -17.27
CA TYR A 389 -10.57 -12.61 -16.89
C TYR A 389 -10.04 -13.36 -18.11
N THR A 390 -9.00 -14.18 -17.93
CA THR A 390 -8.43 -15.00 -19.02
C THR A 390 -8.55 -16.49 -18.75
N TYR A 391 -8.89 -17.26 -19.77
CA TYR A 391 -8.96 -18.72 -19.75
C TYR A 391 -8.29 -19.31 -20.99
N GLU A 392 -7.87 -20.58 -20.92
CA GLU A 392 -7.29 -21.30 -22.05
C GLU A 392 -8.37 -21.99 -22.88
N GLY A 393 -8.28 -21.88 -24.20
CA GLY A 393 -9.24 -22.42 -25.16
C GLY A 393 -8.57 -22.91 -26.45
N ARG A 394 -9.31 -23.70 -27.22
CA ARG A 394 -8.93 -24.11 -28.58
C ARG A 394 -9.65 -23.22 -29.60
N PHE A 395 -9.11 -23.13 -30.81
CA PHE A 395 -9.77 -22.40 -31.90
C PHE A 395 -11.23 -22.84 -32.09
N HIS A 396 -12.14 -21.86 -32.24
CA HIS A 396 -13.52 -22.12 -32.62
C HIS A 396 -13.58 -22.82 -33.99
N LEU A 397 -14.54 -23.74 -34.16
CA LEU A 397 -14.67 -24.58 -35.35
C LEU A 397 -14.67 -23.78 -36.67
N ALA A 398 -15.31 -22.61 -36.69
CA ALA A 398 -15.32 -21.72 -37.85
C ALA A 398 -13.91 -21.29 -38.29
N ALA A 399 -13.03 -20.91 -37.35
CA ALA A 399 -11.66 -20.49 -37.67
C ALA A 399 -10.81 -21.65 -38.23
N ILE A 400 -10.98 -22.86 -37.68
CA ILE A 400 -10.34 -24.09 -38.20
C ILE A 400 -10.78 -24.35 -39.64
N ILE A 401 -12.08 -24.21 -39.94
CA ILE A 401 -12.64 -24.36 -41.28
C ILE A 401 -12.09 -23.27 -42.22
N THR A 402 -12.09 -21.99 -41.84
CA THR A 402 -11.60 -20.89 -42.68
C THR A 402 -10.12 -21.07 -43.06
N ILE A 403 -9.26 -21.43 -42.09
CA ILE A 403 -7.84 -21.69 -42.35
C ILE A 403 -7.69 -22.88 -43.32
N SER A 404 -8.43 -23.96 -43.08
CA SER A 404 -8.38 -25.16 -43.93
C SER A 404 -8.82 -24.90 -45.37
N ILE A 405 -9.87 -24.09 -45.58
CA ILE A 405 -10.33 -23.68 -46.92
C ILE A 405 -9.27 -22.80 -47.61
N SER A 406 -8.64 -21.87 -46.91
CA SER A 406 -7.60 -21.03 -47.50
C SER A 406 -6.34 -21.82 -47.91
N ALA A 407 -5.99 -22.87 -47.15
CA ALA A 407 -4.91 -23.79 -47.51
C ALA A 407 -5.26 -24.69 -48.71
N PHE A 408 -6.52 -25.12 -48.84
CA PHE A 408 -6.99 -26.06 -49.86
C PHE A 408 -6.60 -25.64 -51.28
N GLY A 409 -6.85 -24.38 -51.66
CA GLY A 409 -6.57 -23.87 -53.02
C GLY A 409 -5.10 -23.90 -53.39
N GLY A 410 -4.23 -23.44 -52.48
CA GLY A 410 -2.78 -23.46 -52.67
C GLY A 410 -2.22 -24.88 -52.74
N LEU A 411 -2.73 -25.78 -51.90
CA LEU A 411 -2.34 -27.19 -51.90
C LEU A 411 -2.76 -27.92 -53.18
N CYS A 412 -3.98 -27.68 -53.69
CA CYS A 412 -4.43 -28.25 -54.95
C CYS A 412 -3.51 -27.86 -56.11
N ILE A 413 -3.30 -26.56 -56.36
CA ILE A 413 -2.48 -26.11 -57.51
C ILE A 413 -1.02 -26.60 -57.38
N LEU A 414 -0.48 -26.64 -56.15
CA LEU A 414 0.86 -27.18 -55.89
C LEU A 414 0.96 -28.67 -56.27
N TRP A 415 0.04 -29.51 -55.78
CA TRP A 415 0.08 -30.95 -56.05
C TRP A 415 -0.27 -31.30 -57.49
N ASP A 416 -1.13 -30.51 -58.15
CA ASP A 416 -1.52 -30.67 -59.56
C ASP A 416 -0.31 -30.53 -60.49
N PHE A 417 0.56 -29.55 -60.21
CA PHE A 417 1.84 -29.38 -60.92
C PHE A 417 2.91 -30.41 -60.50
N VAL A 418 3.07 -30.65 -59.19
CA VAL A 418 4.18 -31.46 -58.65
C VAL A 418 4.01 -32.96 -58.92
N THR A 419 2.78 -33.48 -58.86
CA THR A 419 2.57 -34.94 -58.89
C THR A 419 2.92 -35.59 -60.24
N PRO A 420 2.50 -35.06 -61.40
CA PRO A 420 2.91 -35.59 -62.70
C PRO A 420 4.43 -35.52 -62.92
N ALA A 421 5.09 -34.50 -62.37
CA ALA A 421 6.54 -34.37 -62.42
C ALA A 421 7.24 -35.47 -61.58
N ILE A 422 6.74 -35.78 -60.37
CA ILE A 422 7.22 -36.90 -59.56
C ILE A 422 7.06 -38.23 -60.31
N VAL A 423 5.91 -38.48 -60.94
CA VAL A 423 5.66 -39.72 -61.69
C VAL A 423 6.62 -39.87 -62.86
N LYS A 424 6.82 -38.83 -63.69
CA LYS A 424 7.79 -38.88 -64.80
C LYS A 424 9.24 -39.01 -64.33
N ILE A 425 9.63 -38.37 -63.22
CA ILE A 425 10.98 -38.55 -62.63
C ILE A 425 11.17 -39.98 -62.11
N TRP A 426 10.16 -40.57 -61.44
CA TRP A 426 10.19 -41.96 -60.97
C TRP A 426 10.35 -42.95 -62.13
N TYR A 427 9.61 -42.77 -63.23
CA TYR A 427 9.76 -43.59 -64.43
C TYR A 427 11.14 -43.42 -65.10
N LEU A 428 11.69 -42.20 -65.17
CA LEU A 428 13.05 -41.96 -65.69
C LEU A 428 14.15 -42.64 -64.85
N ILE A 429 13.96 -42.71 -63.53
CA ILE A 429 14.87 -43.45 -62.61
C ILE A 429 14.70 -44.96 -62.79
N LYS A 430 13.45 -45.45 -62.92
CA LYS A 430 13.13 -46.87 -63.16
C LYS A 430 13.72 -47.38 -64.49
N TRP A 431 13.62 -46.59 -65.56
CA TRP A 431 14.19 -46.90 -66.87
C TRP A 431 15.72 -47.00 -66.85
N LYS A 432 16.39 -46.10 -66.13
CA LYS A 432 17.85 -46.20 -65.85
C LYS A 432 18.24 -47.45 -65.07
N LYS A 433 17.34 -48.00 -64.25
CA LYS A 433 17.60 -49.23 -63.47
C LYS A 433 17.46 -50.49 -64.34
N GLN A 434 16.49 -50.52 -65.26
CA GLN A 434 16.31 -51.63 -66.20
C GLN A 434 17.45 -51.74 -67.22
N LYS A 435 18.02 -50.62 -67.70
CA LYS A 435 19.13 -50.63 -68.69
C LYS A 435 20.51 -51.02 -68.11
N LYS A 436 20.55 -51.74 -66.99
CA LYS A 436 21.79 -52.21 -66.32
C LYS A 436 21.76 -53.71 -65.99
N GLN A 437 20.95 -54.49 -66.71
CA GLN A 437 20.63 -55.88 -66.33
C GLN A 437 20.53 -56.87 -67.51
N GLN A 438 21.06 -56.51 -68.69
CA GLN A 438 21.19 -57.40 -69.87
C GLN A 438 22.50 -57.09 -70.63
N GLU A 439 23.62 -57.75 -70.28
CA GLU A 439 24.88 -57.76 -71.05
C GLU A 439 25.91 -58.75 -70.43
N ILE A 440 26.03 -59.98 -70.95
CA ILE A 440 27.08 -61.00 -70.67
C ILE A 440 27.04 -62.05 -71.83
N PRO A 441 28.13 -62.73 -72.25
CA PRO A 441 29.45 -62.25 -72.72
C PRO A 441 29.85 -62.81 -74.12
N LEU A 442 31.01 -62.40 -74.67
CA LEU A 442 32.08 -63.33 -75.15
C LEU A 442 33.38 -62.59 -75.58
N GLU A 443 34.44 -63.40 -75.72
CA GLU A 443 35.89 -63.18 -75.96
C GLU A 443 36.28 -62.47 -77.28
N GLN A 444 37.50 -62.01 -77.61
CA GLN A 444 38.85 -61.72 -77.00
C GLN A 444 39.51 -60.66 -78.00
N ILE A 445 40.64 -59.93 -77.85
CA ILE A 445 42.06 -60.28 -77.61
C ILE A 445 42.87 -58.98 -77.23
N ASN A 446 43.73 -59.10 -76.22
CA ASN A 446 45.01 -58.43 -75.83
C ASN A 446 45.57 -57.09 -76.41
N THR A 447 45.99 -56.23 -75.44
CA THR A 447 47.20 -55.33 -75.34
C THR A 447 47.53 -54.24 -76.41
N GLU A 448 48.29 -53.16 -76.14
CA GLU A 448 49.20 -52.85 -75.00
C GLU A 448 49.19 -51.35 -74.55
N GLN A 449 50.22 -50.91 -73.80
CA GLN A 449 50.29 -49.67 -72.99
C GLN A 449 50.73 -48.42 -73.79
N THR A 450 50.39 -47.17 -73.43
CA THR A 450 51.06 -46.38 -72.37
C THR A 450 50.32 -45.06 -72.01
N THR A 451 50.93 -44.18 -71.19
CA THR A 451 50.28 -43.14 -70.35
C THR A 451 50.22 -41.71 -70.94
N VAL A 452 49.26 -40.91 -70.46
CA VAL A 452 49.41 -39.52 -69.90
C VAL A 452 48.03 -39.03 -69.36
N LYS A 453 48.01 -38.02 -68.48
CA LYS A 453 46.82 -37.59 -67.70
C LYS A 453 46.01 -36.42 -68.31
N ALA A 454 44.70 -36.46 -68.03
CA ALA A 454 43.77 -35.35 -67.75
C ALA A 454 43.25 -34.43 -68.88
N SER A 455 41.93 -34.52 -69.17
CA SER A 455 40.97 -33.40 -69.01
C SER A 455 39.50 -33.86 -69.24
N PRO A 456 38.52 -33.53 -68.37
CA PRO A 456 37.12 -33.90 -68.58
C PRO A 456 36.14 -32.70 -68.73
N THR A 457 35.46 -32.58 -69.87
CA THR A 457 34.07 -32.06 -70.00
C THR A 457 33.57 -32.16 -71.45
N PRO A 458 32.39 -32.73 -71.72
CA PRO A 458 31.27 -31.86 -72.15
C PRO A 458 29.85 -32.42 -71.88
N LYS A 459 29.08 -31.85 -70.92
CA LYS A 459 27.63 -32.17 -70.77
C LYS A 459 26.67 -31.00 -70.47
N LYS A 460 27.13 -29.76 -70.21
CA LYS A 460 26.23 -28.65 -69.79
C LYS A 460 25.43 -27.95 -70.91
N LYS A 461 25.87 -27.99 -72.19
CA LYS A 461 25.26 -27.20 -73.28
C LYS A 461 23.97 -27.78 -73.88
N ALA A 462 23.78 -29.10 -73.86
CA ALA A 462 22.61 -29.75 -74.51
C ALA A 462 21.30 -29.59 -73.71
N VAL A 463 21.37 -29.61 -72.37
CA VAL A 463 20.18 -29.42 -71.52
C VAL A 463 19.70 -27.97 -71.58
N THR A 464 20.62 -27.01 -71.63
CA THR A 464 20.29 -25.57 -71.70
C THR A 464 19.61 -25.19 -73.01
N SER A 465 19.99 -25.78 -74.15
CA SER A 465 19.29 -25.51 -75.43
C SER A 465 17.88 -26.10 -75.47
N TYR A 466 17.68 -27.32 -74.97
CA TYR A 466 16.35 -27.96 -74.88
C TYR A 466 15.38 -27.15 -74.00
N VAL A 467 15.81 -26.79 -72.78
CA VAL A 467 15.01 -25.98 -71.84
C VAL A 467 14.70 -24.60 -72.43
N ARG A 468 15.69 -23.93 -73.06
CA ARG A 468 15.50 -22.61 -73.68
C ARG A 468 14.54 -22.64 -74.88
N ARG A 469 14.45 -23.75 -75.62
CA ARG A 469 13.45 -23.94 -76.69
C ARG A 469 12.04 -24.10 -76.10
N ARG A 470 11.87 -24.97 -75.09
CA ARG A 470 10.58 -25.16 -74.40
C ARG A 470 10.06 -23.91 -73.69
N ILE A 471 10.93 -23.10 -73.10
CA ILE A 471 10.53 -21.81 -72.47
C ILE A 471 10.02 -20.80 -73.53
N LYS A 472 10.59 -20.78 -74.74
CA LYS A 472 10.12 -19.89 -75.81
C LYS A 472 8.70 -20.22 -76.29
N THR A 473 8.37 -21.51 -76.34
CA THR A 473 7.08 -22.07 -76.81
C THR A 473 6.17 -22.49 -75.64
N PHE A 474 6.31 -21.87 -74.47
CA PHE A 474 5.45 -22.19 -73.32
C PHE A 474 4.14 -21.41 -73.41
N ASN A 475 3.01 -22.13 -73.38
CA ASN A 475 1.67 -21.58 -73.42
C ASN A 475 0.79 -22.26 -72.34
N LEU A 476 0.24 -21.46 -71.42
CA LEU A 476 -0.78 -21.82 -70.42
C LEU A 476 -2.18 -21.93 -71.04
N PHE A 477 -2.40 -21.23 -72.16
CA PHE A 477 -3.69 -21.00 -72.79
C PHE A 477 -3.60 -21.41 -74.27
N PRO A 478 -3.49 -22.72 -74.57
CA PRO A 478 -3.49 -23.20 -75.96
C PRO A 478 -4.80 -22.81 -76.69
N PRO A 479 -4.77 -22.65 -78.02
CA PRO A 479 -5.97 -22.49 -78.81
C PRO A 479 -6.73 -23.81 -78.92
N ASP A 480 -8.04 -23.75 -79.16
CA ASP A 480 -8.90 -24.93 -79.34
C ASP A 480 -8.71 -25.61 -80.73
N ASP A 481 -8.11 -24.89 -81.69
CA ASP A 481 -7.66 -25.40 -82.99
C ASP A 481 -6.14 -25.18 -83.12
N GLU A 482 -5.37 -26.25 -83.37
CA GLU A 482 -3.91 -26.18 -83.56
C GLU A 482 -3.49 -25.35 -84.79
N ASN A 483 -4.42 -25.00 -85.69
CA ASN A 483 -4.19 -24.18 -86.86
C ASN A 483 -4.42 -22.67 -86.63
N ASP A 484 -5.03 -22.24 -85.51
CA ASP A 484 -5.25 -20.81 -85.23
C ASP A 484 -3.98 -20.13 -84.66
N VAL A 485 -3.14 -19.68 -85.60
CA VAL A 485 -1.91 -18.92 -85.33
C VAL A 485 -2.20 -17.53 -84.72
N GLU A 486 -3.40 -16.93 -84.89
CA GLU A 486 -3.73 -15.71 -84.14
C GLU A 486 -3.94 -16.01 -82.66
N GLU A 487 -4.70 -17.07 -82.32
CA GLU A 487 -5.05 -17.41 -80.94
C GLU A 487 -3.93 -18.13 -80.19
N GLU A 488 -3.07 -18.94 -80.85
CA GLU A 488 -1.81 -19.44 -80.24
C GLU A 488 -0.96 -18.27 -79.72
N ASN A 489 -0.87 -17.19 -80.50
CA ASN A 489 -0.16 -15.97 -80.11
C ASN A 489 -0.88 -15.18 -79.00
N VAL A 490 -2.22 -15.21 -78.91
CA VAL A 490 -2.96 -14.69 -77.74
C VAL A 490 -2.57 -15.46 -76.48
N GLY A 491 -2.52 -16.79 -76.59
CA GLY A 491 -2.15 -17.67 -75.49
C GLY A 491 -0.73 -17.44 -74.97
N ILE A 492 0.27 -17.45 -75.85
CA ILE A 492 1.68 -17.23 -75.51
C ILE A 492 1.90 -15.86 -74.84
N ILE A 493 1.18 -14.82 -75.28
CA ILE A 493 1.23 -13.48 -74.64
C ILE A 493 0.58 -13.52 -73.25
N SER A 494 -0.63 -14.08 -73.15
CA SER A 494 -1.37 -14.22 -71.89
C SER A 494 -0.57 -15.00 -70.84
N THR A 495 0.13 -16.05 -71.28
CA THR A 495 1.02 -16.90 -70.47
C THR A 495 2.17 -16.12 -69.86
N ARG A 496 2.87 -15.32 -70.68
CA ARG A 496 4.01 -14.51 -70.21
C ARG A 496 3.55 -13.44 -69.23
N LEU A 497 2.37 -12.85 -69.47
CA LEU A 497 1.79 -11.82 -68.63
C LEU A 497 1.24 -12.40 -67.31
N TYR A 498 0.68 -13.62 -67.33
CA TYR A 498 0.30 -14.40 -66.15
C TYR A 498 1.50 -14.66 -65.24
N ILE A 499 2.56 -15.27 -65.78
CA ILE A 499 3.78 -15.60 -65.03
C ILE A 499 4.42 -14.32 -64.47
N PHE A 500 4.48 -13.25 -65.26
CA PHE A 500 5.03 -11.98 -64.81
C PHE A 500 4.22 -11.37 -63.66
N LEU A 501 2.90 -11.19 -63.80
CA LEU A 501 2.08 -10.58 -62.76
C LEU A 501 2.02 -11.42 -61.48
N LEU A 502 1.96 -12.75 -61.59
CA LEU A 502 1.91 -13.65 -60.44
C LEU A 502 3.24 -13.63 -59.65
N LEU A 503 4.38 -13.69 -60.33
CA LEU A 503 5.69 -13.54 -59.70
C LEU A 503 5.90 -12.14 -59.11
N PHE A 504 5.51 -11.09 -59.83
CA PHE A 504 5.63 -9.70 -59.37
C PHE A 504 4.78 -9.44 -58.12
N GLY A 505 3.53 -9.94 -58.09
CA GLY A 505 2.65 -9.88 -56.92
C GLY A 505 3.23 -10.63 -55.71
N LEU A 506 3.77 -11.84 -55.91
CA LEU A 506 4.42 -12.60 -54.84
C LEU A 506 5.71 -11.93 -54.34
N ILE A 507 6.50 -11.32 -55.22
CA ILE A 507 7.69 -10.55 -54.85
C ILE A 507 7.31 -9.31 -54.04
N ILE A 508 6.27 -8.56 -54.44
CA ILE A 508 5.76 -7.41 -53.69
C ILE A 508 5.26 -7.86 -52.31
N LEU A 509 4.44 -8.91 -52.23
CA LEU A 509 3.92 -9.43 -50.96
C LEU A 509 5.04 -9.90 -50.04
N GLY A 510 6.04 -10.60 -50.57
CA GLY A 510 7.21 -11.06 -49.81
C GLY A 510 8.12 -9.92 -49.35
N PHE A 511 8.33 -8.91 -50.19
CA PHE A 511 9.12 -7.73 -49.83
C PHE A 511 8.41 -6.89 -48.76
N TYR A 512 7.10 -6.66 -48.93
CA TYR A 512 6.26 -5.97 -47.95
C TYR A 512 6.24 -6.69 -46.60
N THR A 513 5.94 -8.00 -46.57
CA THR A 513 5.93 -8.80 -45.32
C THR A 513 7.31 -9.03 -44.72
N SER A 514 8.41 -8.87 -45.48
CA SER A 514 9.78 -8.86 -44.95
C SER A 514 10.22 -7.51 -44.39
N LEU A 515 9.67 -6.39 -44.89
CA LEU A 515 10.00 -5.03 -44.43
C LEU A 515 9.11 -4.53 -43.30
N VAL A 516 7.82 -4.89 -43.28
CA VAL A 516 6.90 -4.47 -42.22
C VAL A 516 7.34 -5.08 -40.89
N LYS A 517 7.79 -4.20 -40.00
CA LYS A 517 8.12 -4.52 -38.61
C LYS A 517 6.82 -4.57 -37.78
N ARG A 518 6.69 -5.56 -36.91
CA ARG A 518 5.60 -5.68 -35.93
C ARG A 518 6.18 -5.72 -34.53
N THR A 519 5.63 -4.94 -33.61
CA THR A 519 5.92 -5.08 -32.19
C THR A 519 5.39 -6.44 -31.73
N GLN A 520 6.29 -7.33 -31.33
CA GLN A 520 5.98 -8.64 -30.75
C GLN A 520 6.24 -8.55 -29.25
N THR A 521 5.19 -8.73 -28.46
CA THR A 521 5.31 -8.86 -27.02
C THR A 521 5.73 -10.29 -26.71
N HIS A 522 6.93 -10.46 -26.18
CA HIS A 522 7.36 -11.74 -25.62
C HIS A 522 6.94 -11.77 -24.15
N THR A 523 6.26 -12.86 -23.78
CA THR A 523 5.88 -13.15 -22.39
C THR A 523 6.77 -14.27 -21.88
N VAL A 524 7.28 -14.11 -20.66
CA VAL A 524 7.95 -15.16 -19.88
C VAL A 524 7.16 -15.34 -18.60
N ASP A 525 6.51 -16.48 -18.47
CA ASP A 525 5.69 -16.83 -17.30
C ASP A 525 6.58 -17.38 -16.18
N PHE A 526 6.27 -17.03 -14.93
CA PHE A 526 6.99 -17.43 -13.72
C PHE A 526 8.54 -17.35 -13.79
N PRO A 527 9.13 -16.22 -14.21
CA PRO A 527 10.59 -16.09 -14.34
C PRO A 527 11.30 -16.13 -12.98
N SER A 528 12.51 -16.70 -12.97
CA SER A 528 13.42 -16.63 -11.82
C SER A 528 14.01 -15.22 -11.65
N LEU A 529 14.62 -14.98 -10.49
CA LEU A 529 15.30 -13.71 -10.21
C LEU A 529 16.42 -13.42 -11.22
N ASP A 530 17.22 -14.43 -11.56
CA ASP A 530 18.34 -14.28 -12.51
C ASP A 530 17.82 -13.97 -13.91
N THR A 531 16.78 -14.69 -14.39
CA THR A 531 16.12 -14.40 -15.66
C THR A 531 15.50 -13.01 -15.69
N TYR A 532 14.94 -12.53 -14.57
CA TYR A 532 14.45 -11.15 -14.47
C TYR A 532 15.57 -10.11 -14.56
N GLU A 533 16.68 -10.30 -13.84
CA GLU A 533 17.78 -9.33 -13.84
C GLU A 533 18.53 -9.31 -15.18
N GLU A 534 18.69 -10.47 -15.84
CA GLU A 534 19.17 -10.57 -17.22
C GLU A 534 18.25 -9.83 -18.20
N LEU A 535 16.96 -10.19 -18.26
CA LEU A 535 15.99 -9.54 -19.15
C LEU A 535 15.86 -8.04 -18.88
N ARG A 536 15.97 -7.60 -17.62
CA ARG A 536 15.93 -6.18 -17.23
C ARG A 536 17.18 -5.43 -17.67
N SER A 537 18.34 -6.09 -17.75
CA SER A 537 19.57 -5.50 -18.29
C SER A 537 19.51 -5.32 -19.81
N LEU A 538 18.89 -6.27 -20.52
CA LEU A 538 18.74 -6.27 -21.97
C LEU A 538 17.58 -5.39 -22.47
N HIS A 539 16.48 -5.29 -21.71
CA HIS A 539 15.21 -4.73 -22.17
C HIS A 539 14.64 -3.70 -21.18
N SER A 540 14.78 -2.43 -21.51
CA SER A 540 14.21 -1.31 -20.75
C SER A 540 12.67 -1.35 -20.68
N SER A 541 12.02 -1.88 -21.71
CA SER A 541 10.56 -2.05 -21.80
C SER A 541 9.98 -3.21 -20.98
N LEU A 542 10.82 -3.97 -20.25
CA LEU A 542 10.35 -5.10 -19.43
C LEU A 542 9.37 -4.62 -18.34
N VAL A 543 8.16 -5.17 -18.34
CA VAL A 543 7.13 -4.97 -17.30
C VAL A 543 6.66 -6.34 -16.83
N CYS A 544 6.78 -6.60 -15.53
CA CYS A 544 6.38 -7.86 -14.93
C CYS A 544 5.34 -7.62 -13.85
N SER A 545 4.19 -8.28 -13.95
CA SER A 545 3.11 -8.15 -12.97
C SER A 545 3.34 -9.11 -11.80
N CYS A 546 3.23 -8.62 -10.57
CA CYS A 546 3.27 -9.49 -9.39
C CYS A 546 2.03 -10.39 -9.36
N SER A 547 2.12 -11.57 -8.74
CA SER A 547 0.93 -12.34 -8.36
C SER A 547 0.38 -11.92 -6.99
N ARG A 548 1.16 -11.18 -6.20
CA ARG A 548 0.76 -10.58 -4.91
C ARG A 548 1.13 -9.11 -4.89
N PHE A 549 0.13 -8.25 -4.90
CA PHE A 549 0.33 -6.80 -5.00
C PHE A 549 0.69 -6.10 -3.68
N SER A 550 0.53 -6.76 -2.53
CA SER A 550 0.64 -6.12 -1.20
C SER A 550 1.30 -7.03 -0.16
N MET A 551 2.43 -6.59 0.41
CA MET A 551 3.22 -7.36 1.39
C MET A 551 3.71 -6.47 2.56
N SER A 552 3.75 -7.01 3.79
CA SER A 552 4.16 -6.23 4.97
C SER A 552 5.66 -5.89 4.96
N TYR A 553 6.04 -4.73 5.51
CA TYR A 553 7.44 -4.27 5.49
C TYR A 553 8.39 -5.20 6.25
N GLY A 554 7.95 -5.78 7.38
CA GLY A 554 8.75 -6.75 8.16
C GLY A 554 9.06 -8.06 7.41
N ARG A 555 8.42 -8.31 6.27
CA ARG A 555 8.72 -9.45 5.39
C ARG A 555 9.85 -9.16 4.38
N VAL A 556 10.27 -7.91 4.20
CA VAL A 556 11.28 -7.46 3.22
C VAL A 556 12.35 -6.51 3.78
N MET A 557 12.21 -6.08 5.04
CA MET A 557 13.15 -5.24 5.78
C MET A 557 13.33 -5.76 7.20
N THR A 558 14.51 -5.51 7.77
CA THR A 558 14.71 -5.59 9.21
C THR A 558 15.26 -4.26 9.73
N ILE A 559 14.99 -3.97 11.00
CA ILE A 559 15.49 -2.81 11.75
C ILE A 559 15.98 -3.40 13.07
N SER A 560 17.19 -3.03 13.50
CA SER A 560 17.79 -3.55 14.74
C SER A 560 18.60 -2.41 15.38
N PRO A 561 17.96 -1.62 16.27
CA PRO A 561 18.56 -0.42 16.82
C PRO A 561 19.69 -0.78 17.81
N ARG A 562 20.83 -0.12 17.66
CA ARG A 562 21.91 -0.13 18.64
C ARG A 562 21.81 1.14 19.49
N TYR A 563 21.58 0.98 20.79
CA TYR A 563 21.46 2.10 21.73
C TYR A 563 22.82 2.60 22.25
N HIS A 564 22.81 3.80 22.82
CA HIS A 564 23.94 4.49 23.41
C HIS A 564 24.47 3.67 24.60
N PRO A 565 25.80 3.52 24.77
CA PRO A 565 26.39 2.65 25.80
C PRO A 565 25.84 2.86 27.23
N ILE A 566 25.43 4.09 27.58
CA ILE A 566 24.79 4.41 28.86
C ILE A 566 23.59 3.51 29.18
N CYS A 567 22.73 3.22 28.19
CA CYS A 567 21.51 2.45 28.35
C CYS A 567 21.75 0.93 28.55
N THR A 568 22.98 0.47 28.36
CA THR A 568 23.41 -0.93 28.56
C THR A 568 24.59 -1.02 29.53
N SER A 569 24.80 0.01 30.35
CA SER A 569 25.92 0.11 31.30
C SER A 569 25.46 -0.07 32.75
N GLU A 570 26.42 -0.30 33.64
CA GLU A 570 26.18 -0.35 35.09
C GLU A 570 25.54 0.94 35.63
N PHE A 571 25.74 2.10 34.99
CA PHE A 571 25.15 3.38 35.41
C PHE A 571 23.60 3.44 35.39
N VAL A 572 22.91 2.40 34.87
CA VAL A 572 21.45 2.27 34.90
C VAL A 572 20.94 1.01 35.63
N THR A 573 21.82 0.24 36.31
CA THR A 573 21.43 -0.96 37.07
C THR A 573 21.07 -0.63 38.52
N LYS A 574 20.30 -1.51 39.18
CA LYS A 574 19.97 -1.37 40.61
C LYS A 574 21.19 -1.29 41.52
N SER A 575 22.30 -1.97 41.18
CA SER A 575 23.55 -1.98 41.97
C SER A 575 24.32 -0.66 41.95
N TRP A 576 24.20 0.14 40.88
CA TRP A 576 24.70 1.52 40.87
C TRP A 576 23.76 2.47 41.61
N LEU A 577 22.45 2.25 41.52
CA LEU A 577 21.44 3.09 42.17
C LEU A 577 21.51 2.97 43.71
N SER A 578 21.78 1.78 44.25
CA SER A 578 22.00 1.56 45.68
C SER A 578 23.26 2.24 46.25
N TYR A 579 24.21 2.68 45.41
CA TYR A 579 25.37 3.46 45.87
C TYR A 579 25.00 4.88 46.35
N PHE A 580 23.79 5.34 46.04
CA PHE A 580 23.23 6.61 46.51
C PHE A 580 22.18 6.44 47.62
N ASP A 581 22.00 5.23 48.16
CA ASP A 581 21.13 5.05 49.31
C ASP A 581 21.76 5.70 50.55
N LEU A 582 20.92 6.37 51.34
CA LEU A 582 21.27 7.05 52.59
C LEU A 582 20.49 6.47 53.79
N SER A 583 19.80 5.34 53.61
CA SER A 583 18.99 4.65 54.64
C SER A 583 19.78 4.30 55.91
N GLU A 584 21.09 4.02 55.79
CA GLU A 584 21.98 3.75 56.93
C GLU A 584 22.54 5.02 57.61
N VAL A 585 22.25 6.23 57.08
CA VAL A 585 22.75 7.50 57.64
C VAL A 585 21.84 8.00 58.76
N ASN A 586 22.42 8.23 59.94
CA ASN A 586 21.70 8.71 61.11
C ASN A 586 21.30 10.20 60.98
N MET A 587 20.19 10.46 60.28
CA MET A 587 19.72 11.80 59.88
C MET A 587 19.46 12.80 61.03
N ASN A 588 19.51 12.37 62.31
CA ASN A 588 19.22 13.23 63.45
C ASN A 588 20.24 14.37 63.67
N THR A 589 21.44 14.28 63.09
CA THR A 589 22.58 15.17 63.37
C THR A 589 23.10 15.96 62.17
N THR A 590 22.67 15.69 60.92
CA THR A 590 23.44 16.07 59.72
C THR A 590 22.59 16.73 58.62
N PHE A 591 22.95 17.96 58.24
CA PHE A 591 22.27 18.73 57.20
C PHE A 591 22.93 18.52 55.83
N PHE A 592 22.33 17.70 54.98
CA PHE A 592 22.70 17.65 53.57
C PHE A 592 22.13 18.86 52.80
N ILE A 593 23.00 19.61 52.13
CA ILE A 593 22.60 20.64 51.18
C ILE A 593 21.84 19.95 50.03
N GLY A 594 20.55 20.21 49.85
CA GLY A 594 19.69 19.53 48.85
C GLY A 594 20.16 19.63 47.40
N ARG A 595 21.09 20.55 47.12
CA ARG A 595 21.76 20.78 45.83
C ARG A 595 23.00 19.90 45.62
N ASP A 596 23.39 19.06 46.58
CA ASP A 596 24.56 18.16 46.51
C ASP A 596 24.29 16.90 45.67
N PHE A 597 25.27 16.49 44.86
CA PHE A 597 25.10 15.32 43.98
C PHE A 597 24.90 13.99 44.73
N ARG A 598 25.33 13.86 45.99
CA ARG A 598 25.05 12.67 46.83
C ARG A 598 23.56 12.56 47.17
N VAL A 599 22.83 13.68 47.23
CA VAL A 599 21.37 13.71 47.44
C VAL A 599 20.62 13.51 46.12
N SER A 600 21.05 14.19 45.05
CA SER A 600 20.35 14.18 43.75
C SER A 600 20.71 13.01 42.83
N GLY A 601 21.83 12.32 43.08
CA GLY A 601 22.45 11.37 42.15
C GLY A 601 21.56 10.17 41.81
N GLN A 602 20.88 9.60 42.80
CA GLN A 602 19.94 8.49 42.57
C GLN A 602 18.84 8.86 41.58
N LEU A 603 18.19 10.02 41.80
CA LEU A 603 17.14 10.53 40.92
C LEU A 603 17.68 10.84 39.52
N PHE A 604 18.93 11.32 39.40
CA PHE A 604 19.62 11.52 38.13
C PHE A 604 19.73 10.20 37.32
N PHE A 605 20.21 9.13 37.95
CA PHE A 605 20.40 7.83 37.29
C PHE A 605 19.10 7.05 37.09
N ASN A 606 18.12 7.17 37.99
CA ASN A 606 16.77 6.62 37.82
C ASN A 606 16.07 7.20 36.58
N ASN A 607 16.05 8.53 36.44
CA ASN A 607 15.53 9.19 35.23
C ASN A 607 16.32 8.75 33.98
N MET A 608 17.65 8.59 34.04
CA MET A 608 18.46 8.11 32.90
C MET A 608 18.03 6.69 32.47
N ARG A 609 17.91 5.77 33.43
CA ARG A 609 17.40 4.41 33.25
C ARG A 609 16.00 4.42 32.61
N ASP A 610 15.12 5.30 33.09
CA ASP A 610 13.74 5.38 32.62
C ASP A 610 13.61 6.01 31.23
N LEU A 611 14.37 7.06 30.93
CA LEU A 611 14.47 7.64 29.60
C LEU A 611 14.99 6.61 28.57
N CYS A 612 16.02 5.84 28.92
CA CYS A 612 16.52 4.71 28.13
C CYS A 612 15.44 3.62 27.92
N ARG A 613 14.77 3.19 28.99
CA ARG A 613 13.68 2.19 28.96
C ARG A 613 12.54 2.64 28.03
N THR A 614 12.00 3.83 28.23
CA THR A 614 10.94 4.38 27.39
C THR A 614 11.39 4.59 25.95
N ALA A 615 12.64 4.99 25.69
CA ALA A 615 13.17 5.10 24.33
C ALA A 615 13.19 3.74 23.62
N ASN A 616 13.58 2.66 24.31
CA ASN A 616 13.56 1.32 23.75
C ASN A 616 12.11 0.84 23.47
N GLU A 617 11.22 0.95 24.47
CA GLU A 617 9.79 0.61 24.32
C GLU A 617 9.12 1.37 23.15
N THR A 618 9.45 2.65 22.98
CA THR A 618 9.00 3.50 21.86
C THR A 618 9.42 2.93 20.52
N VAL A 619 10.68 2.53 20.41
CA VAL A 619 11.29 2.10 19.16
C VAL A 619 10.79 0.71 18.78
N GLU A 620 10.68 -0.23 19.72
CA GLU A 620 10.13 -1.56 19.46
C GLU A 620 8.64 -1.52 19.07
N HIS A 621 7.82 -0.67 19.70
CA HIS A 621 6.45 -0.42 19.21
C HIS A 621 6.45 0.17 17.79
N ALA A 622 7.26 1.20 17.54
CA ALA A 622 7.32 1.83 16.23
C ALA A 622 7.82 0.85 15.15
N ILE A 623 8.79 -0.03 15.47
CA ILE A 623 9.26 -1.09 14.58
C ILE A 623 8.13 -2.08 14.29
N ARG A 624 7.39 -2.58 15.30
CA ARG A 624 6.22 -3.45 15.09
C ARG A 624 5.16 -2.79 14.18
N SER A 625 4.81 -1.53 14.47
CA SER A 625 3.85 -0.71 13.70
C SER A 625 4.36 -0.37 12.28
N PHE A 626 5.67 -0.25 12.06
CA PHE A 626 6.25 -0.11 10.72
C PHE A 626 6.24 -1.45 9.96
N GLN A 627 6.57 -2.54 10.64
CA GLN A 627 6.65 -3.87 10.04
C GLN A 627 5.28 -4.41 9.60
N SER A 628 4.17 -4.04 10.26
CA SER A 628 2.80 -4.44 9.89
C SER A 628 2.27 -3.69 8.65
N ARG A 629 2.65 -2.41 8.45
CA ARG A 629 2.31 -1.62 7.25
C ARG A 629 2.75 -2.35 5.97
N ARG A 630 1.96 -2.21 4.89
CA ARG A 630 2.17 -2.94 3.63
C ARG A 630 2.80 -2.08 2.54
N LEU A 631 3.80 -2.62 1.86
CA LEU A 631 4.34 -2.17 0.59
C LEU A 631 3.42 -2.69 -0.53
N VAL A 632 2.92 -1.78 -1.37
CA VAL A 632 2.03 -2.10 -2.49
C VAL A 632 2.75 -1.90 -3.82
N THR A 633 2.85 -2.95 -4.64
CA THR A 633 3.48 -2.91 -5.97
C THR A 633 2.71 -3.80 -6.96
N VAL A 634 2.00 -3.20 -7.93
CA VAL A 634 1.28 -3.94 -8.98
C VAL A 634 2.26 -4.63 -9.94
N ASN A 635 3.34 -3.93 -10.29
CA ASN A 635 4.43 -4.43 -11.13
C ASN A 635 5.74 -4.50 -10.33
N LEU A 636 6.54 -5.53 -10.62
CA LEU A 636 7.82 -5.82 -9.97
C LEU A 636 8.81 -4.65 -10.13
N LEU A 637 9.14 -4.01 -9.02
CA LEU A 637 10.16 -2.95 -8.98
C LEU A 637 11.54 -3.51 -9.33
N SER A 638 12.35 -2.74 -10.05
CA SER A 638 13.77 -3.06 -10.22
C SER A 638 14.52 -2.87 -8.89
N ARG A 639 15.61 -3.63 -8.68
CA ARG A 639 16.44 -3.59 -7.46
C ARG A 639 16.83 -2.16 -7.06
N LYS A 640 17.12 -1.28 -8.03
CA LYS A 640 17.36 0.16 -7.80
C LYS A 640 16.10 0.89 -7.28
N LYS A 641 14.98 0.83 -8.01
CA LYS A 641 13.72 1.49 -7.59
C LYS A 641 13.27 1.04 -6.20
N PHE A 642 13.35 -0.26 -5.92
CA PHE A 642 13.11 -0.82 -4.59
C PHE A 642 14.06 -0.20 -3.57
N ASN A 643 15.38 -0.27 -3.77
CA ASN A 643 16.37 0.27 -2.82
C ASN A 643 16.20 1.78 -2.55
N ASP A 644 15.79 2.57 -3.54
CA ASP A 644 15.59 4.02 -3.42
C ASP A 644 14.28 4.37 -2.67
N GLN A 645 13.16 3.71 -3.01
CA GLN A 645 11.88 3.90 -2.30
C GLN A 645 11.98 3.42 -0.84
N THR A 646 12.52 2.23 -0.62
CA THR A 646 12.64 1.63 0.72
C THR A 646 13.56 2.43 1.65
N LYS A 647 14.68 2.96 1.13
CA LYS A 647 15.55 3.90 1.86
C LYS A 647 14.83 5.19 2.25
N THR A 648 13.94 5.69 1.39
CA THR A 648 13.11 6.86 1.68
C THR A 648 12.09 6.56 2.78
N ARG A 649 11.45 5.37 2.76
CA ARG A 649 10.51 4.93 3.80
C ARG A 649 11.16 4.70 5.16
N LEU A 650 12.34 4.10 5.21
CA LEU A 650 13.11 3.96 6.45
C LEU A 650 13.44 5.35 7.05
N LYS A 651 13.91 6.30 6.23
CA LYS A 651 14.15 7.68 6.70
C LYS A 651 12.89 8.41 7.20
N GLN A 652 11.73 8.19 6.58
CA GLN A 652 10.45 8.73 7.08
C GLN A 652 10.13 8.16 8.46
N PHE A 653 10.25 6.83 8.61
CA PHE A 653 10.06 6.12 9.86
C PHE A 653 10.98 6.66 10.98
N GLU A 654 12.29 6.74 10.74
CA GLU A 654 13.27 7.23 11.73
C GLU A 654 12.91 8.62 12.28
N GLN A 655 12.44 9.52 11.40
CA GLN A 655 12.11 10.90 11.78
C GLN A 655 10.76 10.99 12.50
N GLN A 656 9.77 10.20 12.08
CA GLN A 656 8.46 10.14 12.74
C GLN A 656 8.58 9.61 14.17
N THR A 657 9.34 8.54 14.40
CA THR A 657 9.54 7.96 15.75
C THR A 657 10.28 8.94 16.68
N LYS A 658 11.29 9.65 16.19
CA LYS A 658 11.99 10.70 16.96
C LYS A 658 11.07 11.88 17.30
N ALA A 659 10.35 12.42 16.31
CA ALA A 659 9.46 13.57 16.50
C ALA A 659 8.33 13.27 17.49
N TYR A 660 7.75 12.05 17.43
CA TYR A 660 6.78 11.58 18.41
C TYR A 660 7.37 11.60 19.84
N TYR A 661 8.55 10.99 20.02
CA TYR A 661 9.14 10.82 21.35
C TYR A 661 9.51 12.14 22.04
N VAL A 662 9.99 13.14 21.29
CA VAL A 662 10.46 14.42 21.84
C VAL A 662 9.32 15.30 22.39
N ASN A 663 8.11 15.21 21.82
CA ASN A 663 7.01 16.11 22.18
C ASN A 663 6.57 15.97 23.65
N LEU A 664 6.44 14.74 24.17
CA LEU A 664 5.90 14.50 25.52
C LEU A 664 6.87 14.97 26.65
N PRO A 665 8.19 14.67 26.64
CA PRO A 665 9.12 15.21 27.62
C PRO A 665 9.23 16.74 27.58
N GLU A 666 9.20 17.37 26.40
CA GLU A 666 9.18 18.84 26.32
C GLU A 666 7.89 19.43 26.92
N LEU A 667 6.74 18.80 26.67
CA LEU A 667 5.46 19.22 27.25
C LEU A 667 5.42 19.05 28.77
N LEU A 668 5.96 17.94 29.30
CA LEU A 668 6.09 17.70 30.74
C LEU A 668 6.97 18.73 31.43
N ARG A 669 8.18 18.99 30.92
CA ARG A 669 9.09 20.04 31.44
C ARG A 669 8.43 21.41 31.46
N SER A 670 7.76 21.76 30.36
CA SER A 670 6.99 23.00 30.27
C SER A 670 5.88 23.04 31.33
N SER A 671 5.17 21.94 31.52
CA SER A 671 4.06 21.82 32.48
C SER A 671 4.53 21.91 33.94
N PHE A 672 5.72 21.41 34.28
CA PHE A 672 6.30 21.59 35.62
C PHE A 672 6.66 23.06 35.86
N HIS A 673 7.35 23.70 34.90
CA HIS A 673 7.78 25.09 34.98
C HIS A 673 6.61 26.07 35.06
N ILE A 674 5.64 26.00 34.14
CA ILE A 674 4.49 26.92 34.12
C ILE A 674 3.60 26.82 35.37
N ASN A 675 3.71 25.74 36.16
CA ASN A 675 2.98 25.58 37.41
C ASN A 675 3.85 25.78 38.66
N HIS A 676 5.14 26.12 38.52
CA HIS A 676 6.08 26.37 39.62
C HIS A 676 6.02 25.27 40.70
N LEU A 677 6.04 23.99 40.28
CA LEU A 677 5.95 22.85 41.19
C LEU A 677 7.17 22.76 42.11
N ILE A 678 6.97 22.30 43.35
CA ILE A 678 8.01 22.20 44.38
C ILE A 678 8.56 20.77 44.47
N THR A 679 9.88 20.64 44.39
CA THR A 679 10.66 19.39 44.53
C THR A 679 11.12 19.15 45.97
N ASN A 680 11.23 17.90 46.42
CA ASN A 680 11.76 17.51 47.74
C ASN A 680 13.21 17.94 48.02
N SER A 681 14.01 18.18 46.99
CA SER A 681 15.39 18.68 47.07
C SER A 681 15.49 20.21 46.99
N LEU A 682 14.34 20.90 46.93
CA LEU A 682 14.22 22.37 46.86
C LEU A 682 15.08 23.00 45.75
N THR A 683 15.07 22.37 44.57
CA THR A 683 15.83 22.82 43.39
C THR A 683 15.08 23.88 42.58
N SER A 684 13.74 23.81 42.55
CA SER A 684 12.86 24.78 41.87
C SER A 684 12.44 25.95 42.76
N ALA A 685 12.39 25.73 44.08
CA ALA A 685 11.82 26.64 45.06
C ALA A 685 12.62 26.63 46.36
N ALA A 686 12.88 27.82 46.90
CA ALA A 686 13.40 28.03 48.23
C ALA A 686 12.24 28.15 49.25
N PHE A 687 12.59 28.08 50.53
CA PHE A 687 11.67 28.12 51.67
C PHE A 687 12.02 29.29 52.61
N SER A 688 11.01 29.80 53.31
CA SER A 688 11.18 30.77 54.42
C SER A 688 10.01 30.67 55.39
N SER A 689 10.20 31.16 56.62
CA SER A 689 9.11 31.39 57.57
C SER A 689 8.63 32.85 57.50
N ILE A 690 7.31 33.08 57.50
CA ILE A 690 6.70 34.41 57.52
C ILE A 690 5.77 34.49 58.72
N PHE A 691 5.94 35.49 59.58
CA PHE A 691 5.03 35.72 60.70
C PHE A 691 3.75 36.43 60.23
N ASP A 692 2.60 35.78 60.38
CA ASP A 692 1.29 36.37 60.12
C ASP A 692 0.79 37.14 61.36
N ASN A 693 0.86 38.47 61.27
CA ASN A 693 0.36 39.39 62.30
C ASN A 693 -1.13 39.22 62.63
N HIS A 694 -1.95 38.63 61.75
CA HIS A 694 -3.39 38.46 61.98
C HIS A 694 -3.72 37.19 62.77
N THR A 695 -3.02 36.09 62.53
CA THR A 695 -3.20 34.84 63.31
C THR A 695 -2.19 34.66 64.44
N SER A 696 -1.17 35.53 64.54
CA SER A 696 -0.03 35.43 65.46
C SER A 696 0.72 34.10 65.34
N LYS A 697 0.82 33.57 64.11
CA LYS A 697 1.48 32.30 63.78
C LYS A 697 2.59 32.50 62.76
N TRP A 698 3.61 31.63 62.83
CA TRP A 698 4.54 31.44 61.72
C TRP A 698 3.89 30.58 60.63
N MET A 699 3.79 31.14 59.44
CA MET A 699 3.37 30.45 58.23
C MET A 699 4.59 30.06 57.38
N PRO A 700 4.69 28.80 56.92
CA PRO A 700 5.64 28.41 55.89
C PRO A 700 5.33 29.12 54.56
N SER A 701 6.37 29.58 53.86
CA SER A 701 6.24 30.22 52.55
C SER A 701 7.33 29.74 51.59
N PHE A 702 6.98 29.63 50.31
CA PHE A 702 7.89 29.24 49.24
C PHE A 702 8.07 30.39 48.25
N TYR A 703 9.26 30.50 47.68
CA TYR A 703 9.59 31.41 46.58
C TYR A 703 10.44 30.67 45.54
N SER A 704 10.42 31.10 44.28
CA SER A 704 11.19 30.41 43.23
C SER A 704 12.71 30.57 43.47
N GLN A 705 13.48 29.52 43.22
CA GLN A 705 14.92 29.51 43.48
C GLN A 705 15.70 30.24 42.38
N ASP A 706 16.57 31.16 42.77
CA ASP A 706 17.56 31.76 41.89
C ASP A 706 18.81 30.88 41.77
N ILE A 707 19.33 30.75 40.55
CA ILE A 707 20.52 29.97 40.19
C ILE A 707 21.58 30.98 39.72
N TYR A 708 22.59 31.20 40.58
CA TYR A 708 23.61 32.27 40.51
C TYR A 708 23.09 33.70 40.63
N ASN A 709 23.26 34.32 41.81
CA ASN A 709 23.20 35.77 42.07
C ASN A 709 22.14 36.54 41.24
N SER A 710 20.88 36.11 41.34
CA SER A 710 19.72 36.65 40.61
C SER A 710 19.84 36.77 39.07
N SER A 711 20.83 36.14 38.46
CA SER A 711 21.09 36.21 37.01
C SER A 711 20.27 35.20 36.19
N CYS A 712 19.80 34.12 36.84
CA CYS A 712 18.86 33.16 36.27
C CYS A 712 17.90 32.69 37.38
N SER A 713 16.59 32.71 37.13
CA SER A 713 15.58 32.33 38.12
C SER A 713 14.66 31.24 37.60
N CYS A 714 14.36 30.23 38.43
CA CYS A 714 13.42 29.17 38.08
C CYS A 714 11.97 29.67 37.90
N ALA A 715 11.66 30.92 38.27
CA ALA A 715 10.40 31.58 37.90
C ALA A 715 10.33 32.00 36.42
N LEU A 716 11.49 32.20 35.77
CA LEU A 716 11.61 32.81 34.45
C LEU A 716 12.06 31.81 33.38
N SER A 717 12.83 30.78 33.73
CA SER A 717 13.27 29.75 32.78
C SER A 717 13.61 28.41 33.44
N SER A 718 13.18 27.31 32.83
CA SER A 718 13.63 25.94 33.11
C SER A 718 15.00 25.60 32.48
N GLU A 719 15.58 26.51 31.69
CA GLU A 719 16.95 26.37 31.18
C GLU A 719 18.02 26.88 32.17
N CYS A 720 17.62 27.42 33.33
CA CYS A 720 18.54 27.82 34.38
C CYS A 720 19.26 26.62 35.00
N VAL A 721 20.61 26.66 34.98
CA VAL A 721 21.48 25.58 35.46
C VAL A 721 22.76 26.10 36.13
N ARG A 722 23.33 25.28 37.01
CA ARG A 722 24.69 25.45 37.54
C ARG A 722 25.50 24.15 37.51
N PRO A 723 26.83 24.20 37.32
CA PRO A 723 27.74 23.06 37.55
C PRO A 723 27.39 22.28 38.81
N GLN A 724 27.21 20.97 38.67
CA GLN A 724 26.87 20.09 39.78
C GLN A 724 28.14 19.50 40.42
N GLY A 725 28.07 19.13 41.71
CA GLY A 725 29.22 18.65 42.46
C GLY A 725 28.94 18.28 43.91
N PHE A 726 30.02 18.17 44.68
CA PHE A 726 30.00 17.87 46.12
C PHE A 726 30.29 19.14 46.92
N TYR A 727 29.54 19.35 48.00
CA TYR A 727 29.61 20.50 48.91
C TYR A 727 30.09 20.04 50.29
N LEU A 728 30.64 20.95 51.10
CA LEU A 728 31.01 20.63 52.49
C LEU A 728 29.80 20.92 53.39
N GLN A 729 29.36 19.92 54.16
CA GLN A 729 28.11 20.01 54.96
C GLN A 729 28.16 21.09 56.05
N ALA A 730 29.36 21.44 56.53
CA ALA A 730 29.59 22.41 57.60
C ALA A 730 29.75 23.87 57.12
N ASP A 731 29.58 24.15 55.83
CA ASP A 731 29.99 25.41 55.19
C ASP A 731 28.79 26.05 54.46
N SER A 732 27.92 26.72 55.23
CA SER A 732 26.58 27.18 54.84
C SER A 732 26.55 28.17 53.68
N ASP A 733 27.59 28.98 53.56
CA ASP A 733 27.56 30.21 52.75
C ASP A 733 28.08 29.98 51.32
N ASN A 734 28.61 28.79 51.03
CA ASN A 734 29.23 28.50 49.74
C ASN A 734 28.20 28.29 48.63
N LEU A 735 28.02 29.31 47.79
CA LEU A 735 27.21 29.23 46.57
C LEU A 735 27.68 28.18 45.54
N HIS A 736 28.89 27.62 45.69
CA HIS A 736 29.56 26.77 44.70
C HIS A 736 29.99 25.43 45.30
N PRO A 737 29.98 24.32 44.54
CA PRO A 737 30.48 23.03 45.03
C PRO A 737 31.99 23.09 45.27
N LYS A 738 32.45 22.38 46.30
CA LYS A 738 33.88 22.22 46.63
C LYS A 738 34.63 21.48 45.52
N VAL A 739 33.96 20.51 44.88
CA VAL A 739 34.44 19.84 43.66
C VAL A 739 33.29 19.70 42.67
N VAL A 740 33.46 20.30 41.49
CA VAL A 740 32.55 20.16 40.33
C VAL A 740 32.75 18.78 39.68
N ILE A 741 31.66 18.16 39.22
CA ILE A 741 31.69 16.95 38.38
C ILE A 741 31.63 17.39 36.90
N PRO A 742 32.70 17.20 36.11
CA PRO A 742 32.77 17.63 34.71
C PRO A 742 31.57 17.19 33.83
N GLY A 743 30.86 18.17 33.30
CA GLY A 743 29.74 17.97 32.37
C GLY A 743 28.37 17.74 33.02
N LEU A 744 28.29 17.62 34.34
CA LEU A 744 27.01 17.56 35.06
C LEU A 744 26.56 18.94 35.52
N PHE A 745 25.25 19.16 35.42
CA PHE A 745 24.55 20.37 35.81
C PHE A 745 23.35 20.07 36.71
N HIS A 746 23.06 21.02 37.58
CA HIS A 746 21.90 21.08 38.46
C HIS A 746 20.99 22.19 37.93
N GLY A 747 19.77 21.84 37.50
CA GLY A 747 18.74 22.77 37.03
C GLY A 747 17.59 22.95 38.03
N CYS A 748 16.50 23.55 37.57
CA CYS A 748 15.29 23.75 38.37
C CYS A 748 14.58 22.43 38.72
N TYR A 749 14.55 21.48 37.78
CA TYR A 749 14.01 20.14 37.98
C TYR A 749 15.08 19.06 37.69
N THR A 750 14.90 17.84 38.20
CA THR A 750 15.82 16.71 37.95
C THR A 750 15.90 16.38 36.46
N ILE A 751 14.77 16.44 35.75
CA ILE A 751 14.71 16.25 34.29
C ILE A 751 15.50 17.32 33.52
N ASP A 752 15.50 18.58 33.96
CA ASP A 752 16.31 19.65 33.36
C ASP A 752 17.81 19.44 33.62
N SER A 753 18.13 19.10 34.89
CA SER A 753 19.49 18.77 35.34
C SER A 753 20.13 17.71 34.43
N ILE A 754 19.38 16.66 34.08
CA ILE A 754 19.83 15.60 33.17
C ILE A 754 19.92 16.09 31.74
N LEU A 755 18.86 16.65 31.16
CA LEU A 755 18.81 16.94 29.72
C LEU A 755 19.79 18.04 29.30
N LEU A 756 20.16 18.94 30.23
CA LEU A 756 21.15 19.99 30.01
C LEU A 756 22.58 19.52 30.33
N SER A 757 22.75 18.50 31.18
CA SER A 757 24.04 17.80 31.38
C SER A 757 24.52 17.11 30.10
N ASN A 758 25.82 16.79 30.05
CA ASN A 758 26.43 15.92 29.06
C ASN A 758 27.10 14.71 29.72
N LEU A 759 27.50 13.72 28.94
CA LEU A 759 28.08 12.47 29.46
C LEU A 759 29.60 12.51 29.63
N GLY A 760 30.23 13.71 29.60
CA GLY A 760 31.69 13.90 29.66
C GLY A 760 32.39 13.10 30.76
N CYS A 761 31.88 13.17 31.99
CA CYS A 761 32.41 12.41 33.13
C CYS A 761 32.47 10.89 32.87
N PHE A 762 31.45 10.33 32.21
CA PHE A 762 31.31 8.88 32.08
C PHE A 762 32.28 8.25 31.07
N PHE A 763 32.93 9.05 30.23
CA PHE A 763 34.02 8.61 29.35
C PHE A 763 35.42 8.81 29.96
N ASP A 764 35.56 9.45 31.13
CA ASP A 764 36.84 9.69 31.79
C ASP A 764 37.03 8.82 33.05
N LYS A 765 38.06 7.95 33.01
CA LYS A 765 38.45 7.10 34.15
C LYS A 765 38.87 7.91 35.39
N LYS A 766 39.27 9.18 35.28
CA LYS A 766 39.49 10.06 36.45
C LYS A 766 38.18 10.57 37.03
N CYS A 767 37.19 10.92 36.21
CA CYS A 767 35.90 11.39 36.68
C CYS A 767 35.03 10.27 37.28
N ILE A 768 35.09 9.04 36.74
CA ILE A 768 34.49 7.88 37.41
C ILE A 768 35.12 7.64 38.79
N LYS A 769 36.45 7.78 38.92
CA LYS A 769 37.12 7.73 40.24
C LYS A 769 36.69 8.87 41.17
N LEU A 770 36.40 10.07 40.65
CA LEU A 770 35.85 11.18 41.44
C LEU A 770 34.46 10.83 42.01
N LEU A 771 33.59 10.19 41.22
CA LEU A 771 32.27 9.73 41.69
C LEU A 771 32.38 8.63 42.76
N LEU A 772 33.22 7.61 42.52
CA LEU A 772 33.48 6.53 43.50
C LEU A 772 34.15 7.03 44.80
N ASN A 773 34.83 8.18 44.72
CA ASN A 773 35.48 8.83 45.86
C ASN A 773 34.59 9.90 46.54
N MET A 774 33.28 9.95 46.28
CA MET A 774 32.41 11.01 46.81
C MET A 774 32.34 11.08 48.35
N TYR A 775 32.68 9.97 49.04
CA TYR A 775 32.77 9.92 50.50
C TYR A 775 33.95 10.75 51.06
N PHE A 776 35.05 10.94 50.32
CA PHE A 776 36.17 11.80 50.75
C PHE A 776 35.83 13.30 50.82
N TYR A 777 34.64 13.68 50.36
CA TYR A 777 34.09 15.04 50.50
C TYR A 777 32.94 15.10 51.51
N ASP A 778 32.73 14.03 52.27
CA ASP A 778 31.96 14.07 53.51
C ASP A 778 32.85 14.69 54.60
N ALA A 779 32.30 15.64 55.37
CA ALA A 779 33.01 16.27 56.48
C ALA A 779 32.75 15.57 57.82
N THR A 780 31.99 14.47 57.78
CA THR A 780 31.28 13.88 58.94
C THR A 780 31.29 12.35 58.96
N ASP A 781 32.04 11.69 58.06
CA ASP A 781 32.21 10.23 57.96
C ASP A 781 30.88 9.42 57.99
N LEU A 782 29.83 9.95 57.38
CA LEU A 782 28.48 9.37 57.40
C LEU A 782 28.30 8.25 56.36
N LEU A 783 28.97 8.41 55.22
CA LEU A 783 28.88 7.48 54.10
C LEU A 783 29.85 6.31 54.28
N GLN A 784 29.29 5.10 54.42
CA GLN A 784 30.09 3.87 54.46
C GLN A 784 30.91 3.66 53.18
N SER A 785 32.02 2.93 53.31
CA SER A 785 32.88 2.61 52.18
C SER A 785 32.20 1.68 51.17
N LEU A 786 32.20 2.07 49.89
CA LEU A 786 31.82 1.30 48.69
C LEU A 786 31.56 -0.20 48.91
N ASP A 787 30.34 -0.66 48.60
CA ASP A 787 30.09 -2.07 48.31
C ASP A 787 31.14 -2.60 47.30
N ILE A 788 31.61 -3.81 47.55
CA ILE A 788 32.68 -4.48 46.82
C ILE A 788 32.33 -4.58 45.32
N HIS A 789 31.05 -4.78 45.00
CA HIS A 789 30.55 -4.91 43.63
C HIS A 789 30.78 -3.65 42.77
N VAL A 790 30.70 -2.45 43.35
CA VAL A 790 30.79 -1.18 42.60
C VAL A 790 32.25 -0.82 42.24
N ARG A 791 33.23 -1.54 42.81
CA ARG A 791 34.67 -1.25 42.63
C ARG A 791 35.22 -1.65 41.25
N GLY A 792 34.44 -2.37 40.44
CA GLY A 792 34.81 -2.81 39.08
C GLY A 792 34.44 -1.84 37.93
N LEU A 793 33.70 -0.76 38.23
CA LEU A 793 33.02 0.11 37.28
C LEU A 793 33.95 0.72 36.20
N GLU A 794 33.81 0.29 34.94
CA GLU A 794 34.54 0.88 33.81
C GLU A 794 33.89 2.17 33.29
N ALA A 795 34.72 3.12 32.87
CA ALA A 795 34.27 4.26 32.06
C ALA A 795 33.81 3.80 30.66
N LEU A 796 32.80 4.48 30.12
CA LEU A 796 32.25 4.24 28.80
C LEU A 796 33.33 4.38 27.71
N ARG A 797 33.26 3.53 26.69
CA ARG A 797 34.22 3.52 25.57
C ARG A 797 33.70 4.42 24.44
N LYS A 798 34.48 5.44 24.08
CA LYS A 798 34.10 6.48 23.11
C LYS A 798 33.87 5.88 21.71
N GLU A 799 34.59 4.83 21.38
CA GLU A 799 34.56 4.08 20.12
C GLU A 799 33.18 3.48 19.84
N ASN A 800 32.39 3.24 20.90
CA ASN A 800 31.06 2.68 20.79
C ASN A 800 29.97 3.75 20.54
N SER A 801 30.30 5.05 20.54
CA SER A 801 29.32 6.12 20.34
C SER A 801 29.64 7.06 19.18
N ARG A 802 28.61 7.48 18.44
CA ARG A 802 28.68 8.55 17.42
C ARG A 802 28.55 9.95 18.03
N PHE A 803 28.15 10.05 19.30
CA PHE A 803 28.03 11.32 20.01
C PHE A 803 29.36 11.71 20.64
N THR A 804 29.68 13.00 20.68
CA THR A 804 30.85 13.46 21.44
C THR A 804 30.51 13.45 22.94
N PRO A 805 31.47 13.21 23.85
CA PRO A 805 31.20 13.23 25.30
C PRO A 805 30.55 14.53 25.79
N ASN A 806 30.85 15.66 25.14
CA ASN A 806 30.30 16.98 25.44
C ASN A 806 28.88 17.21 24.85
N THR A 807 28.31 16.25 24.12
CA THR A 807 26.94 16.35 23.61
C THR A 807 25.94 16.26 24.77
N THR A 808 24.98 17.20 24.84
CA THR A 808 23.98 17.19 25.92
C THR A 808 23.11 15.93 25.84
N ILE A 809 22.73 15.40 27.00
CA ILE A 809 21.87 14.22 27.12
C ILE A 809 20.51 14.52 26.45
N GLY A 810 20.00 15.75 26.53
CA GLY A 810 18.81 16.17 25.78
C GLY A 810 18.95 15.98 24.26
N THR A 811 20.15 16.19 23.70
CA THR A 811 20.42 15.90 22.29
C THR A 811 20.44 14.39 22.01
N ILE A 812 20.99 13.58 22.92
CA ILE A 812 21.02 12.10 22.81
C ILE A 812 19.59 11.52 22.92
N VAL A 813 18.81 12.01 23.89
CA VAL A 813 17.38 11.74 24.11
C VAL A 813 16.55 12.13 22.88
N SER A 814 16.84 13.26 22.23
CA SER A 814 16.17 13.66 20.96
C SER A 814 16.38 12.66 19.81
N GLN A 815 17.39 11.80 19.92
CA GLN A 815 17.71 10.74 18.98
C GLN A 815 17.36 9.34 19.51
N LEU A 816 16.51 9.24 20.54
CA LEU A 816 16.09 7.98 21.18
C LEU A 816 17.26 7.16 21.77
N PHE A 817 18.36 7.83 22.13
CA PHE A 817 19.64 7.17 22.44
C PHE A 817 20.18 6.25 21.32
N ILE A 818 19.68 6.34 20.08
CA ILE A 818 20.09 5.43 19.00
C ILE A 818 21.44 5.84 18.42
N GLU A 819 22.40 4.93 18.45
CA GLU A 819 23.69 5.04 17.75
C GLU A 819 23.51 4.73 16.25
N ASP A 820 22.89 3.60 15.93
CA ASP A 820 22.55 3.16 14.57
C ASP A 820 21.19 2.43 14.60
N TRP A 821 20.40 2.54 13.53
CA TRP A 821 19.12 1.82 13.36
C TRP A 821 19.29 0.41 12.79
N GLY A 822 20.47 0.04 12.28
CA GLY A 822 20.79 -1.33 11.85
C GLY A 822 19.86 -1.85 10.75
N THR A 823 19.53 -1.02 9.75
CA THR A 823 18.48 -1.34 8.77
C THR A 823 18.98 -2.26 7.65
N SER A 824 18.28 -3.37 7.39
CA SER A 824 18.50 -4.23 6.22
C SER A 824 17.31 -4.21 5.24
N ARG A 825 17.56 -4.52 3.97
CA ARG A 825 16.58 -4.54 2.88
C ARG A 825 16.86 -5.76 1.99
N ASN A 826 15.90 -6.67 1.86
CA ASN A 826 16.07 -7.92 1.12
C ASN A 826 15.26 -7.90 -0.19
N PHE A 827 15.93 -7.57 -1.30
CA PHE A 827 15.30 -7.55 -2.63
C PHE A 827 14.90 -8.96 -3.11
N THR A 828 15.65 -10.00 -2.77
CA THR A 828 15.30 -11.39 -3.11
C THR A 828 13.97 -11.77 -2.46
N SER A 829 13.83 -11.52 -1.15
CA SER A 829 12.56 -11.77 -0.46
C SER A 829 11.41 -10.88 -0.94
N TYR A 830 11.69 -9.68 -1.48
CA TYR A 830 10.67 -8.88 -2.19
C TYR A 830 10.26 -9.53 -3.53
N PHE A 831 11.22 -10.01 -4.32
CA PHE A 831 10.99 -10.72 -5.58
C PHE A 831 10.15 -11.99 -5.35
N ASP A 832 10.57 -12.86 -4.42
CA ASP A 832 9.90 -14.12 -4.09
C ASP A 832 8.47 -13.93 -3.58
N ARG A 833 8.19 -12.77 -2.94
CA ARG A 833 6.86 -12.43 -2.40
C ARG A 833 5.97 -11.71 -3.40
N CYS A 834 6.52 -10.87 -4.28
CA CYS A 834 5.84 -10.36 -5.46
C CYS A 834 5.42 -11.52 -6.37
N LEU A 835 6.29 -12.53 -6.49
CA LEU A 835 6.14 -13.74 -7.29
C LEU A 835 5.66 -13.38 -8.70
N PRO A 836 6.55 -12.86 -9.57
CA PRO A 836 6.15 -12.32 -10.87
C PRO A 836 5.43 -13.40 -11.69
N LYS A 837 4.15 -13.15 -11.99
CA LYS A 837 3.31 -14.10 -12.74
C LYS A 837 3.78 -14.21 -14.18
N GLN A 838 3.98 -13.05 -14.81
CA GLN A 838 4.39 -12.92 -16.19
C GLN A 838 5.26 -11.67 -16.35
N CYS A 839 6.41 -11.81 -17.01
CA CYS A 839 7.23 -10.71 -17.50
C CYS A 839 6.95 -10.51 -19.00
N THR A 840 6.56 -9.29 -19.38
CA THR A 840 6.35 -8.91 -20.78
C THR A 840 7.41 -7.92 -21.24
N TYR A 841 7.96 -8.11 -22.44
CA TYR A 841 8.83 -7.13 -23.09
C TYR A 841 8.55 -7.07 -24.60
N SER A 842 8.74 -5.90 -25.19
CA SER A 842 8.44 -5.62 -26.58
C SER A 842 9.70 -5.69 -27.45
N LEU A 843 9.74 -6.64 -28.39
CA LEU A 843 10.73 -6.69 -29.47
C LEU A 843 10.12 -6.23 -30.79
N VAL A 844 10.89 -5.52 -31.61
CA VAL A 844 10.45 -5.05 -32.94
C VAL A 844 10.83 -6.08 -33.99
N GLY A 845 10.02 -7.14 -34.10
CA GLY A 845 10.25 -8.28 -34.98
C GLY A 845 9.77 -8.08 -36.43
N ARG A 846 10.12 -9.03 -37.30
CA ARG A 846 9.51 -9.22 -38.62
C ARG A 846 8.51 -10.38 -38.55
N PHE A 847 7.70 -10.57 -39.59
CA PHE A 847 6.81 -11.74 -39.66
C PHE A 847 7.61 -13.06 -39.68
N ASP A 848 7.04 -14.10 -39.07
CA ASP A 848 7.62 -15.45 -39.08
C ASP A 848 7.67 -16.00 -40.51
N ARG A 849 8.72 -16.76 -40.85
CA ARG A 849 8.90 -17.38 -42.16
C ARG A 849 7.72 -18.29 -42.54
N THR A 850 7.18 -19.03 -41.57
CA THR A 850 6.00 -19.89 -41.74
C THR A 850 4.75 -19.08 -42.09
N TYR A 851 4.53 -17.95 -41.43
CA TYR A 851 3.41 -17.04 -41.70
C TYR A 851 3.54 -16.36 -43.07
N ILE A 852 4.76 -15.94 -43.45
CA ILE A 852 5.04 -15.40 -44.79
C ILE A 852 4.74 -16.45 -45.87
N ILE A 853 5.16 -17.70 -45.67
CA ILE A 853 4.88 -18.81 -46.60
C ILE A 853 3.37 -19.08 -46.70
N ALA A 854 2.65 -19.11 -45.57
CA ALA A 854 1.20 -19.30 -45.58
C ALA A 854 0.46 -18.18 -46.33
N MET A 855 0.83 -16.91 -46.09
CA MET A 855 0.33 -15.75 -46.83
C MET A 855 0.61 -15.84 -48.34
N MET A 856 1.82 -16.27 -48.73
CA MET A 856 2.17 -16.48 -50.14
C MET A 856 1.36 -17.59 -50.80
N LEU A 857 1.15 -18.73 -50.13
CA LEU A 857 0.37 -19.85 -50.67
C LEU A 857 -1.11 -19.49 -50.87
N GLY A 858 -1.71 -18.79 -49.90
CA GLY A 858 -3.08 -18.27 -50.04
C GLY A 858 -3.19 -17.27 -51.19
N PHE A 859 -2.31 -16.26 -51.23
CA PHE A 859 -2.29 -15.23 -52.27
C PHE A 859 -2.01 -15.79 -53.68
N TYR A 860 -1.11 -16.78 -53.81
CA TYR A 860 -0.85 -17.49 -55.07
C TYR A 860 -2.12 -18.14 -55.62
N SER A 861 -2.92 -18.80 -54.78
CA SER A 861 -4.16 -19.45 -55.22
C SER A 861 -5.24 -18.45 -55.65
N GLY A 862 -5.42 -17.36 -54.89
CA GLY A 862 -6.40 -16.31 -55.21
C GLY A 862 -6.02 -15.51 -56.46
N LEU A 863 -4.78 -15.02 -56.53
CA LEU A 863 -4.31 -14.24 -57.68
C LEU A 863 -4.18 -15.10 -58.94
N GLY A 864 -3.72 -16.36 -58.82
CA GLY A 864 -3.64 -17.29 -59.95
C GLY A 864 -4.99 -17.50 -60.63
N ALA A 865 -6.02 -17.88 -59.87
CA ALA A 865 -7.37 -18.10 -60.42
C ALA A 865 -7.98 -16.84 -61.07
N ILE A 866 -7.70 -15.64 -60.52
CA ILE A 866 -8.15 -14.36 -61.11
C ILE A 866 -7.43 -14.09 -62.45
N LEU A 867 -6.11 -14.26 -62.50
CA LEU A 867 -5.32 -14.02 -63.70
C LEU A 867 -5.62 -15.03 -64.81
N GLU A 868 -5.88 -16.29 -64.47
CA GLU A 868 -6.29 -17.36 -65.40
C GLU A 868 -7.55 -16.98 -66.19
N ILE A 869 -8.58 -16.47 -65.51
CA ILE A 869 -9.87 -16.10 -66.12
C ILE A 869 -9.76 -14.78 -66.91
N ILE A 870 -9.05 -13.79 -66.37
CA ILE A 870 -9.11 -12.42 -66.89
C ILE A 870 -8.12 -12.17 -68.04
N LEU A 871 -6.93 -12.76 -68.01
CA LEU A 871 -5.86 -12.40 -68.95
C LEU A 871 -6.14 -12.72 -70.42
N PRO A 872 -6.67 -13.90 -70.81
CA PRO A 872 -7.00 -14.17 -72.21
C PRO A 872 -8.00 -13.15 -72.77
N HIS A 873 -9.00 -12.77 -71.97
CA HIS A 873 -9.98 -11.76 -72.36
C HIS A 873 -9.39 -10.35 -72.47
N ILE A 874 -8.49 -9.93 -71.55
CA ILE A 874 -7.79 -8.65 -71.68
C ILE A 874 -6.87 -8.65 -72.91
N VAL A 875 -6.10 -9.71 -73.18
CA VAL A 875 -5.21 -9.78 -74.34
C VAL A 875 -6.01 -9.76 -75.65
N ARG A 876 -7.12 -10.53 -75.75
CA ARG A 876 -8.06 -10.44 -76.88
C ARG A 876 -8.62 -9.02 -77.03
N PHE A 877 -9.04 -8.36 -75.95
CA PHE A 877 -9.59 -7.00 -76.01
C PHE A 877 -8.57 -5.94 -76.44
N VAL A 878 -7.38 -5.93 -75.82
CA VAL A 878 -6.30 -4.99 -76.15
C VAL A 878 -5.84 -5.21 -77.60
N ARG A 879 -5.63 -6.46 -78.03
CA ARG A 879 -5.27 -6.78 -79.42
C ARG A 879 -6.37 -6.35 -80.41
N ARG A 880 -7.66 -6.53 -80.08
CA ARG A 880 -8.78 -6.01 -80.89
C ARG A 880 -8.77 -4.48 -80.99
N GLN A 881 -8.52 -3.76 -79.89
CA GLN A 881 -8.39 -2.29 -79.91
C GLN A 881 -7.17 -1.81 -80.72
N TRP A 882 -6.04 -2.53 -80.65
CA TRP A 882 -4.83 -2.22 -81.43
C TRP A 882 -5.01 -2.52 -82.92
N LYS A 883 -5.71 -3.61 -83.28
CA LYS A 883 -6.12 -3.91 -84.66
C LYS A 883 -7.06 -2.82 -85.19
N LYS A 884 -8.00 -2.32 -84.35
CA LYS A 884 -8.87 -1.18 -84.68
C LYS A 884 -8.11 0.14 -84.86
N ARG A 885 -7.08 0.42 -84.06
CA ARG A 885 -6.23 1.62 -84.21
C ARG A 885 -5.32 1.56 -85.44
N ARG A 886 -4.71 0.41 -85.75
CA ARG A 886 -3.95 0.25 -87.00
C ARG A 886 -4.81 0.43 -88.25
N ASN A 887 -6.02 -0.12 -88.26
CA ASN A 887 -6.95 0.03 -89.38
C ASN A 887 -7.57 1.44 -89.48
N ALA A 888 -7.33 2.33 -88.51
CA ALA A 888 -7.78 3.72 -88.51
C ALA A 888 -6.69 4.71 -88.95
N SER A 889 -5.60 4.23 -89.57
CA SER A 889 -4.48 5.06 -90.05
C SER A 889 -4.10 4.76 -91.51
N THR A 890 -4.97 4.11 -92.28
CA THR A 890 -4.67 3.60 -93.63
C THR A 890 -5.78 3.89 -94.65
N THR A 891 -6.57 4.95 -94.43
CA THR A 891 -7.57 5.44 -95.40
C THR A 891 -7.77 6.94 -95.24
N ILE A 892 -7.51 7.69 -96.32
CA ILE A 892 -7.87 9.10 -96.49
C ILE A 892 -8.57 9.20 -97.85
N GLU A 893 -9.89 9.44 -97.81
CA GLU A 893 -10.76 9.87 -98.92
C GLU A 893 -10.85 8.90 -100.13
N VAL A 894 -11.93 8.85 -100.92
CA VAL A 894 -12.95 9.86 -101.27
C VAL A 894 -14.40 9.32 -101.10
N TYR A 895 -15.35 10.23 -100.86
CA TYR A 895 -16.82 10.22 -101.14
C TYR A 895 -17.33 9.12 -102.11
N THR A 896 -18.53 8.51 -102.02
CA THR A 896 -19.77 8.67 -101.17
C THR A 896 -20.67 7.41 -101.40
N ASP A 897 -21.87 7.14 -100.84
CA ASP A 897 -22.83 7.82 -99.92
C ASP A 897 -23.76 6.78 -99.21
N SER A 898 -24.83 7.26 -98.56
CA SER A 898 -26.13 6.63 -98.24
C SER A 898 -26.30 5.88 -96.90
N SER A 899 -27.11 6.49 -96.03
CA SER A 899 -28.06 5.92 -95.06
C SER A 899 -27.86 4.50 -94.49
N THR A 900 -27.74 4.39 -93.15
CA THR A 900 -28.68 3.59 -92.31
C THR A 900 -28.54 3.90 -90.81
N ASP A 901 -29.52 3.42 -90.02
CA ASP A 901 -29.91 3.88 -88.69
C ASP A 901 -28.90 3.82 -87.52
N LEU A 902 -29.16 4.70 -86.54
CA LEU A 902 -28.69 4.54 -85.17
C LEU A 902 -29.38 3.35 -84.49
N GLN A 903 -28.61 2.31 -84.15
CA GLN A 903 -28.93 1.48 -82.98
C GLN A 903 -27.74 1.35 -82.03
N LYS A 904 -27.65 2.31 -81.10
CA LYS A 904 -26.55 2.46 -80.13
C LYS A 904 -26.67 1.47 -78.96
N SER A 905 -26.60 0.17 -79.29
CA SER A 905 -26.67 -0.96 -78.37
C SER A 905 -25.76 -0.76 -77.14
N SER A 906 -26.37 -0.68 -75.96
CA SER A 906 -25.68 -0.33 -74.71
C SER A 906 -24.70 -1.42 -74.28
N LEU A 907 -23.66 -1.01 -73.56
CA LEU A 907 -22.64 -1.92 -73.03
C LEU A 907 -23.27 -3.05 -72.18
N CYS A 908 -24.31 -2.71 -71.41
CA CYS A 908 -25.06 -3.66 -70.59
C CYS A 908 -25.70 -4.78 -71.42
N HIS A 909 -26.31 -4.49 -72.57
CA HIS A 909 -26.96 -5.53 -73.37
C HIS A 909 -25.94 -6.55 -73.93
N LYS A 910 -24.76 -6.07 -74.34
CA LYS A 910 -23.65 -6.93 -74.81
C LYS A 910 -23.06 -7.76 -73.67
N ILE A 911 -22.94 -7.19 -72.47
CA ILE A 911 -22.51 -7.91 -71.26
C ILE A 911 -23.55 -8.97 -70.86
N CYS A 912 -24.85 -8.65 -70.85
CA CYS A 912 -25.92 -9.60 -70.53
C CYS A 912 -26.01 -10.75 -71.55
N HIS A 913 -25.79 -10.49 -72.84
CA HIS A 913 -25.70 -11.56 -73.85
C HIS A 913 -24.48 -12.46 -73.59
N TYR A 914 -23.31 -11.88 -73.31
CA TYR A 914 -22.08 -12.62 -73.02
C TYR A 914 -22.21 -13.50 -71.77
N PHE A 915 -22.83 -13.02 -70.70
CA PHE A 915 -23.13 -13.81 -69.50
C PHE A 915 -24.21 -14.90 -69.74
N ARG A 916 -25.14 -14.69 -70.69
CA ARG A 916 -26.13 -15.73 -71.06
C ARG A 916 -25.53 -16.87 -71.88
N SER A 917 -24.51 -16.60 -72.69
CA SER A 917 -23.78 -17.57 -73.52
C SER A 917 -22.52 -18.16 -72.85
N LEU A 918 -22.30 -17.88 -71.56
CA LEU A 918 -21.10 -18.31 -70.85
C LEU A 918 -21.24 -19.78 -70.41
N ASN A 919 -20.37 -20.64 -70.95
CA ASN A 919 -20.21 -22.03 -70.54
C ASN A 919 -18.77 -22.24 -70.04
N LEU A 920 -18.61 -22.61 -68.77
CA LEU A 920 -17.31 -22.88 -68.11
C LEU A 920 -16.93 -24.37 -68.13
N PHE A 921 -17.80 -25.24 -68.66
CA PHE A 921 -17.63 -26.70 -68.65
C PHE A 921 -17.83 -27.30 -70.06
N ALA A 922 -17.42 -26.57 -71.10
CA ALA A 922 -17.64 -26.95 -72.49
C ALA A 922 -16.97 -28.28 -72.89
N SER A 923 -17.71 -29.18 -73.54
CA SER A 923 -17.20 -30.37 -74.22
C SER A 923 -17.93 -30.63 -75.54
N GLU A 924 -17.40 -31.51 -76.41
CA GLU A 924 -17.86 -31.67 -77.80
C GLU A 924 -19.30 -32.21 -77.98
N GLN A 925 -19.98 -32.63 -76.90
CA GLN A 925 -21.35 -33.17 -76.96
C GLN A 925 -22.27 -32.58 -75.86
N ASP A 926 -23.45 -32.09 -76.30
CA ASP A 926 -24.57 -31.51 -75.54
C ASP A 926 -24.28 -30.29 -74.63
N SER A 927 -24.59 -29.10 -75.17
CA SER A 927 -24.34 -27.79 -74.56
C SER A 927 -25.31 -27.37 -73.44
N THR A 928 -26.51 -27.94 -73.37
CA THR A 928 -27.59 -27.43 -72.49
C THR A 928 -27.29 -27.63 -71.00
N ASP A 929 -26.82 -28.82 -70.63
CA ASP A 929 -26.54 -29.19 -69.23
C ASP A 929 -25.29 -28.46 -68.70
N GLU A 930 -24.30 -28.21 -69.55
CA GLU A 930 -23.06 -27.52 -69.20
C GLU A 930 -23.30 -26.03 -68.89
N ILE A 931 -24.21 -25.39 -69.63
CA ILE A 931 -24.68 -24.02 -69.35
C ILE A 931 -25.44 -23.98 -68.01
N ILE A 932 -26.21 -25.02 -67.66
CA ILE A 932 -26.87 -25.12 -66.35
C ILE A 932 -25.84 -25.30 -65.24
N ALA A 933 -24.86 -26.20 -65.41
CA ALA A 933 -23.75 -26.40 -64.47
C ALA A 933 -22.94 -25.10 -64.26
N THR A 934 -22.69 -24.35 -65.33
CA THR A 934 -22.03 -23.04 -65.29
C THR A 934 -22.82 -22.02 -64.45
N ARG A 935 -24.15 -21.98 -64.61
CA ARG A 935 -25.03 -21.09 -63.82
C ARG A 935 -25.06 -21.49 -62.34
N ILE A 936 -25.13 -22.78 -62.03
CA ILE A 936 -25.07 -23.31 -60.66
C ILE A 936 -23.73 -22.96 -60.01
N TYR A 937 -22.61 -23.18 -60.72
CA TYR A 937 -21.26 -22.81 -60.26
C TYR A 937 -21.15 -21.32 -59.94
N LEU A 938 -21.58 -20.44 -60.85
CA LEU A 938 -21.52 -18.99 -60.64
C LEU A 938 -22.43 -18.50 -59.51
N LEU A 939 -23.61 -19.10 -59.35
CA LEU A 939 -24.54 -18.78 -58.25
C LEU A 939 -23.99 -19.21 -56.88
N LEU A 940 -23.44 -20.44 -56.77
CA LEU A 940 -22.78 -20.92 -55.56
C LEU A 940 -21.55 -20.06 -55.22
N LEU A 941 -20.71 -19.74 -56.22
CA LEU A 941 -19.53 -18.88 -56.04
C LEU A 941 -19.92 -17.49 -55.52
N PHE A 942 -21.00 -16.90 -56.05
CA PHE A 942 -21.51 -15.60 -55.60
C PHE A 942 -22.06 -15.67 -54.16
N ILE A 943 -22.88 -16.67 -53.84
CA ILE A 943 -23.43 -16.87 -52.48
C ILE A 943 -22.30 -17.05 -51.46
N SER A 944 -21.33 -17.90 -51.76
CA SER A 944 -20.17 -18.12 -50.89
C SER A 944 -19.28 -16.87 -50.74
N LEU A 945 -19.10 -16.08 -51.81
CA LEU A 945 -18.41 -14.78 -51.71
C LEU A 945 -19.14 -13.80 -50.78
N VAL A 946 -20.47 -13.71 -50.87
CA VAL A 946 -21.28 -12.85 -49.99
C VAL A 946 -21.18 -13.31 -48.53
N ILE A 947 -21.27 -14.62 -48.27
CA ILE A 947 -21.11 -15.18 -46.92
C ILE A 947 -19.71 -14.86 -46.35
N VAL A 948 -18.65 -15.04 -47.15
CA VAL A 948 -17.27 -14.73 -46.73
C VAL A 948 -17.06 -13.22 -46.50
N PHE A 949 -17.65 -12.36 -47.33
CA PHE A 949 -17.60 -10.91 -47.15
C PHE A 949 -18.35 -10.45 -45.88
N LEU A 950 -19.50 -11.05 -45.57
CA LEU A 950 -20.24 -10.76 -44.34
C LEU A 950 -19.49 -11.25 -43.09
N TYR A 951 -18.87 -12.44 -43.16
CA TYR A 951 -18.13 -13.05 -42.05
C TYR A 951 -16.78 -12.37 -41.75
N ALA A 952 -16.03 -11.97 -42.78
CA ALA A 952 -14.73 -11.32 -42.62
C ALA A 952 -14.80 -9.77 -42.60
N GLY A 953 -15.99 -9.20 -42.81
CA GLY A 953 -16.20 -7.78 -43.09
C GLY A 953 -16.78 -6.98 -41.91
N PRO A 954 -17.75 -6.08 -42.16
CA PRO A 954 -18.05 -4.93 -41.28
C PRO A 954 -18.69 -5.26 -39.93
N PHE A 955 -19.01 -6.53 -39.67
CA PHE A 955 -19.58 -7.02 -38.40
C PHE A 955 -18.53 -7.70 -37.49
N THR A 956 -17.26 -7.72 -37.91
CA THR A 956 -16.14 -8.14 -37.06
C THR A 956 -15.38 -6.91 -36.56
N GLU A 957 -15.38 -6.73 -35.24
CA GLU A 957 -14.74 -5.61 -34.54
C GLU A 957 -13.33 -6.00 -34.11
N GLU A 958 -12.34 -5.19 -34.47
CA GLU A 958 -10.98 -5.29 -33.91
C GLU A 958 -10.87 -4.32 -32.71
N THR A 959 -10.48 -4.82 -31.54
CA THR A 959 -10.26 -3.97 -30.35
C THR A 959 -8.98 -3.15 -30.51
N LYS A 960 -9.14 -1.87 -30.84
CA LYS A 960 -8.03 -0.96 -31.12
C LYS A 960 -7.57 -0.28 -29.84
N THR A 961 -6.47 -0.78 -29.27
CA THR A 961 -5.77 -0.10 -28.19
C THR A 961 -5.21 1.22 -28.69
N THR A 962 -5.79 2.33 -28.22
CA THR A 962 -5.19 3.65 -28.36
C THR A 962 -4.23 3.88 -27.20
N VAL A 963 -3.09 4.50 -27.50
CA VAL A 963 -2.06 4.86 -26.52
C VAL A 963 -1.81 6.35 -26.64
N ILE A 964 -1.86 7.06 -25.52
CA ILE A 964 -1.57 8.49 -25.45
C ILE A 964 -0.33 8.66 -24.57
N GLU A 965 0.80 8.95 -25.20
CA GLU A 965 2.07 9.23 -24.51
C GLU A 965 2.03 10.61 -23.83
N ASN A 966 2.59 10.69 -22.62
CA ASN A 966 2.69 11.90 -21.79
C ASN A 966 1.39 12.76 -21.76
N PRO A 967 0.23 12.17 -21.37
CA PRO A 967 -1.07 12.82 -21.44
C PRO A 967 -1.18 14.04 -20.50
N THR A 968 -1.87 15.09 -20.95
CA THR A 968 -2.10 16.30 -20.13
C THR A 968 -3.19 16.08 -19.06
N PRO A 969 -3.18 16.83 -17.94
CA PRO A 969 -4.17 16.66 -16.87
C PRO A 969 -5.60 16.79 -17.38
N ASP A 970 -5.88 17.77 -18.23
CA ASP A 970 -7.22 18.02 -18.74
C ASP A 970 -7.66 16.92 -19.72
N LYS A 971 -6.74 16.34 -20.50
CA LYS A 971 -7.05 15.19 -21.37
C LYS A 971 -7.33 13.91 -20.59
N VAL A 972 -6.66 13.69 -19.46
CA VAL A 972 -6.98 12.57 -18.54
C VAL A 972 -8.38 12.76 -17.93
N ASN A 973 -8.71 13.96 -17.47
CA ASN A 973 -10.05 14.24 -16.94
C ASN A 973 -11.14 14.13 -18.03
N GLU A 974 -10.88 14.56 -19.26
CA GLU A 974 -11.78 14.36 -20.41
C GLU A 974 -12.03 12.87 -20.69
N LEU A 975 -10.98 12.03 -20.66
CA LEU A 975 -11.10 10.58 -20.88
C LEU A 975 -11.87 9.88 -19.77
N HIS A 976 -11.67 10.27 -18.50
CA HIS A 976 -12.51 9.78 -17.40
C HIS A 976 -13.97 10.22 -17.55
N SER A 977 -14.26 11.45 -17.97
CA SER A 977 -15.64 11.92 -18.18
C SER A 977 -16.39 11.20 -19.30
N ARG A 978 -15.68 10.46 -20.17
CA ARG A 978 -16.26 9.59 -21.20
C ARG A 978 -16.64 8.18 -20.71
N ASN A 979 -16.41 7.86 -19.42
CA ASN A 979 -16.70 6.54 -18.81
C ASN A 979 -16.15 5.33 -19.61
N ILE A 980 -14.93 5.44 -20.14
CA ILE A 980 -14.31 4.36 -20.91
C ILE A 980 -13.86 3.23 -19.95
N SER A 981 -14.53 2.09 -20.03
CA SER A 981 -14.37 0.88 -19.19
C SER A 981 -12.95 0.34 -19.10
N THR A 982 -12.14 0.57 -20.15
CA THR A 982 -10.78 0.05 -20.34
C THR A 982 -9.67 1.08 -20.14
N LEU A 983 -10.00 2.29 -19.62
CA LEU A 983 -9.04 3.36 -19.40
C LEU A 983 -8.14 3.12 -18.18
N SER A 984 -6.83 2.96 -18.44
CA SER A 984 -5.75 2.93 -17.45
C SER A 984 -4.68 3.97 -17.80
N CYS A 985 -4.18 4.66 -16.77
CA CYS A 985 -3.26 5.79 -16.80
C CYS A 985 -2.29 5.68 -15.59
N PRO A 986 -1.38 4.68 -15.59
CA PRO A 986 -0.58 4.35 -14.41
C PRO A 986 0.45 5.43 -14.05
N CYS A 987 0.57 5.75 -12.75
CA CYS A 987 1.59 6.67 -12.25
C CYS A 987 2.99 6.05 -12.34
N SER A 988 3.97 6.80 -12.86
CA SER A 988 5.39 6.40 -12.86
C SER A 988 6.00 6.33 -11.46
N THR A 989 5.47 7.12 -10.51
CA THR A 989 5.72 7.00 -9.07
C THR A 989 4.41 6.78 -8.34
N ALA A 990 4.15 5.54 -7.93
CA ALA A 990 2.90 5.15 -7.26
C ALA A 990 2.79 5.58 -5.78
N ALA A 991 3.77 6.34 -5.26
CA ALA A 991 3.73 6.91 -3.91
C ALA A 991 4.40 8.30 -3.93
N ILE A 992 3.71 9.30 -3.38
CA ILE A 992 4.03 10.73 -3.55
C ILE A 992 3.93 11.45 -2.20
N ALA A 993 5.04 12.02 -1.71
CA ALA A 993 5.05 12.78 -0.46
C ALA A 993 4.10 13.98 -0.50
N TYR A 994 3.30 14.16 0.57
CA TYR A 994 2.29 15.22 0.66
C TYR A 994 2.89 16.61 0.43
N SER A 995 4.10 16.87 0.93
CA SER A 995 4.88 18.10 0.70
C SER A 995 5.16 18.46 -0.77
N ARG A 996 4.90 17.57 -1.73
CA ARG A 996 4.99 17.86 -3.17
C ARG A 996 3.75 18.52 -3.76
N PHE A 997 2.59 18.40 -3.11
CA PHE A 997 1.31 18.87 -3.64
C PHE A 997 0.36 19.49 -2.61
N LEU A 998 0.66 19.36 -1.31
CA LEU A 998 0.03 20.06 -0.20
C LEU A 998 1.02 21.04 0.42
N SER A 999 0.53 22.21 0.81
CA SER A 999 1.21 23.15 1.69
C SER A 999 0.25 23.53 2.82
N ILE A 1000 0.77 23.58 4.05
CA ILE A 1000 0.03 23.98 5.25
C ILE A 1000 0.88 25.02 5.98
N ILE A 1001 0.32 26.19 6.22
CA ILE A 1001 0.98 27.29 6.93
C ILE A 1001 0.03 27.75 8.05
N PRO A 1002 0.37 27.57 9.33
CA PRO A 1002 -0.40 28.11 10.45
C PRO A 1002 -0.20 29.63 10.57
N GLU A 1003 -1.27 30.37 10.82
CA GLU A 1003 -1.24 31.75 11.27
C GLU A 1003 -1.54 31.77 12.78
N TYR A 1004 -0.53 32.14 13.56
CA TYR A 1004 -0.64 32.25 15.01
C TYR A 1004 -1.27 33.60 15.42
N HIS A 1005 -2.09 33.55 16.46
CA HIS A 1005 -2.71 34.69 17.10
C HIS A 1005 -1.66 35.74 17.49
N PRO A 1006 -1.82 37.04 17.16
CA PRO A 1006 -0.80 38.08 17.35
C PRO A 1006 -0.27 38.24 18.78
N ILE A 1007 -0.93 37.67 19.78
CA ILE A 1007 -0.41 37.67 21.15
C ILE A 1007 0.93 36.93 21.28
N CYS A 1008 1.18 35.89 20.47
CA CYS A 1008 2.44 35.14 20.46
C CYS A 1008 3.61 35.90 19.82
N SER A 1009 3.38 37.11 19.29
CA SER A 1009 4.41 38.05 18.82
C SER A 1009 4.32 39.43 19.51
N SER A 1010 3.50 39.54 20.56
CA SER A 1010 3.26 40.78 21.31
C SER A 1010 4.44 41.16 22.22
N HIS A 1011 4.34 42.31 22.90
CA HIS A 1011 5.33 42.70 23.89
C HIS A 1011 5.26 41.87 25.18
N TYR A 1012 4.08 41.33 25.53
CA TYR A 1012 3.85 40.55 26.75
C TYR A 1012 4.75 39.30 26.84
N VAL A 1013 5.04 38.66 25.70
CA VAL A 1013 5.86 37.44 25.63
C VAL A 1013 7.37 37.71 25.49
N LYS A 1014 7.82 38.97 25.65
CA LYS A 1014 9.25 39.32 25.58
C LYS A 1014 9.89 39.24 26.96
N SER A 1015 11.05 38.58 27.04
CA SER A 1015 11.79 38.41 28.31
C SER A 1015 12.06 39.71 29.05
N SER A 1016 12.36 40.81 28.34
CA SER A 1016 12.57 42.13 28.96
C SER A 1016 11.31 42.72 29.61
N TYR A 1017 10.11 42.37 29.14
CA TYR A 1017 8.87 42.78 29.80
C TYR A 1017 8.59 41.93 31.06
N LEU A 1018 8.88 40.63 31.00
CA LEU A 1018 8.75 39.72 32.14
C LEU A 1018 9.71 40.07 33.28
N ILE A 1019 10.97 40.38 32.97
CA ILE A 1019 11.98 40.83 33.95
C ILE A 1019 11.52 42.10 34.66
N ASN A 1020 11.11 43.14 33.90
CA ASN A 1020 10.62 44.41 34.44
C ASN A 1020 9.39 44.26 35.36
N LEU A 1021 8.58 43.20 35.23
CA LEU A 1021 7.46 42.90 36.13
C LEU A 1021 7.91 42.18 37.42
N VAL A 1022 8.88 41.27 37.34
CA VAL A 1022 9.44 40.58 38.51
C VAL A 1022 10.28 41.54 39.37
N GLU A 1023 10.99 42.48 38.75
CA GLU A 1023 11.78 43.50 39.45
C GLU A 1023 10.94 44.44 40.34
N GLN A 1024 9.63 44.54 40.11
CA GLN A 1024 8.71 45.36 40.94
C GLN A 1024 8.43 44.74 42.32
N LYS A 1025 8.69 43.43 42.50
CA LYS A 1025 8.63 42.69 43.78
C LYS A 1025 7.29 42.70 44.53
N ASP A 1026 6.21 43.21 43.95
CA ASP A 1026 4.87 43.07 44.49
C ASP A 1026 4.19 41.76 44.03
N SER A 1027 3.17 41.33 44.79
CA SER A 1027 2.50 40.05 44.59
C SER A 1027 1.55 40.01 43.37
N ILE A 1028 1.11 41.16 42.86
CA ILE A 1028 0.23 41.27 41.70
C ILE A 1028 1.09 41.21 40.43
N SER A 1029 2.15 42.03 40.34
CA SER A 1029 3.09 42.01 39.21
C SER A 1029 3.79 40.67 39.07
N THR A 1030 4.09 39.98 40.18
CA THR A 1030 4.61 38.59 40.15
C THR A 1030 3.61 37.60 39.53
N GLN A 1031 2.31 37.70 39.86
CA GLN A 1031 1.27 36.87 39.26
C GLN A 1031 1.01 37.20 37.79
N ILE A 1032 1.12 38.47 37.39
CA ILE A 1032 1.00 38.92 36.00
C ILE A 1032 2.22 38.46 35.17
N ALA A 1033 3.43 38.59 35.71
CA ALA A 1033 4.66 38.05 35.10
C ALA A 1033 4.57 36.54 34.90
N THR A 1034 4.03 35.83 35.89
CA THR A 1034 3.73 34.39 35.78
C THR A 1034 2.80 34.13 34.59
N HIS A 1035 1.63 34.77 34.53
CA HIS A 1035 0.67 34.59 33.43
C HIS A 1035 1.27 34.81 32.03
N TYR A 1036 2.12 35.83 31.87
CA TYR A 1036 2.78 36.10 30.58
C TYR A 1036 4.00 35.21 30.31
N SER A 1037 4.66 34.66 31.34
CA SER A 1037 5.66 33.59 31.22
C SER A 1037 5.04 32.28 30.73
N ILE A 1038 3.87 31.91 31.28
CA ILE A 1038 3.05 30.78 30.81
C ILE A 1038 2.66 30.99 29.33
N LEU A 1039 2.18 32.19 28.98
CA LEU A 1039 1.84 32.55 27.60
C LEU A 1039 3.03 32.38 26.65
N ALA A 1040 4.20 32.90 27.00
CA ALA A 1040 5.41 32.81 26.18
C ALA A 1040 5.85 31.36 25.97
N SER A 1041 5.86 30.57 27.04
CA SER A 1041 6.22 29.15 27.02
C SER A 1041 5.26 28.33 26.15
N LEU A 1042 3.95 28.52 26.30
CA LEU A 1042 2.94 27.78 25.54
C LEU A 1042 2.88 28.22 24.06
N CYS A 1043 3.06 29.50 23.75
CA CYS A 1043 3.26 29.97 22.37
C CYS A 1043 4.48 29.31 21.70
N GLN A 1044 5.61 29.20 22.40
CA GLN A 1044 6.82 28.56 21.88
C GLN A 1044 6.62 27.04 21.69
N GLN A 1045 5.99 26.37 22.66
CA GLN A 1045 5.64 24.94 22.58
C GLN A 1045 4.70 24.64 21.41
N ALA A 1046 3.64 25.44 21.24
CA ALA A 1046 2.70 25.29 20.13
C ALA A 1046 3.41 25.39 18.77
N GLN A 1047 4.31 26.37 18.59
CA GLN A 1047 5.11 26.51 17.37
C GLN A 1047 6.01 25.30 17.10
N ARG A 1048 6.64 24.71 18.13
CA ARG A 1048 7.46 23.49 18.01
C ARG A 1048 6.61 22.28 17.60
N ILE A 1049 5.50 22.04 18.30
CA ILE A 1049 4.58 20.91 18.09
C ILE A 1049 4.01 20.96 16.68
N VAL A 1050 3.42 22.10 16.29
CA VAL A 1050 2.79 22.29 14.98
C VAL A 1050 3.81 22.16 13.85
N LYS A 1051 5.02 22.72 14.00
CA LYS A 1051 6.08 22.55 13.00
C LYS A 1051 6.44 21.09 12.79
N ARG A 1052 6.73 20.34 13.87
CA ARG A 1052 7.04 18.90 13.79
C ARG A 1052 5.89 18.10 13.17
N ALA A 1053 4.65 18.45 13.48
CA ALA A 1053 3.48 17.80 12.92
C ALA A 1053 3.34 18.08 11.40
N VAL A 1054 3.52 19.34 10.96
CA VAL A 1054 3.50 19.72 9.54
C VAL A 1054 4.65 19.07 8.77
N ASP A 1055 5.86 19.03 9.32
CA ASP A 1055 7.01 18.35 8.71
C ASP A 1055 6.75 16.82 8.59
N SER A 1056 6.20 16.20 9.65
CA SER A 1056 5.82 14.78 9.70
C SER A 1056 4.71 14.42 8.70
N PHE A 1057 3.67 15.26 8.59
CA PHE A 1057 2.57 15.09 7.63
C PHE A 1057 3.04 15.34 6.19
N GLY A 1058 3.85 16.37 5.95
CA GLY A 1058 4.49 16.61 4.66
C GLY A 1058 5.38 15.45 4.18
N ALA A 1059 5.89 14.64 5.12
CA ALA A 1059 6.64 13.41 4.87
C ALA A 1059 5.78 12.13 4.76
N ARG A 1060 4.47 12.16 5.11
CA ARG A 1060 3.52 11.09 4.72
C ARG A 1060 3.39 11.08 3.19
N GLU A 1061 3.07 9.93 2.59
CA GLU A 1061 2.94 9.79 1.12
C GLU A 1061 1.56 9.29 0.72
N LEU A 1062 0.98 9.89 -0.30
CA LEU A 1062 -0.21 9.40 -1.00
C LEU A 1062 0.21 8.24 -1.91
N VAL A 1063 -0.33 7.05 -1.65
CA VAL A 1063 -0.17 5.89 -2.53
C VAL A 1063 -1.30 5.91 -3.57
N SER A 1064 -0.94 5.82 -4.84
CA SER A 1064 -1.88 5.92 -5.97
C SER A 1064 -1.24 5.29 -7.21
N ALA A 1065 -1.74 4.12 -7.65
CA ALA A 1065 -1.18 3.39 -8.79
C ALA A 1065 -1.61 3.95 -10.15
N GLU A 1066 -2.74 4.65 -10.19
CA GLU A 1066 -3.45 5.18 -11.35
C GLU A 1066 -3.68 6.69 -11.15
N THR A 1067 -3.68 7.50 -12.21
CA THR A 1067 -3.94 8.94 -12.08
C THR A 1067 -5.32 9.23 -11.49
N MET A 1068 -5.37 9.98 -10.39
CA MET A 1068 -6.64 10.46 -9.84
C MET A 1068 -7.24 11.58 -10.71
N THR A 1069 -8.58 11.60 -10.82
CA THR A 1069 -9.31 12.74 -11.36
C THR A 1069 -9.14 13.97 -10.46
N ARG A 1070 -9.37 15.18 -11.00
CA ARG A 1070 -9.30 16.42 -10.23
C ARG A 1070 -10.27 16.41 -9.03
N THR A 1071 -11.47 15.87 -9.22
CA THR A 1071 -12.48 15.74 -8.15
C THR A 1071 -12.03 14.78 -7.05
N SER A 1072 -11.61 13.56 -7.40
CA SER A 1072 -11.15 12.55 -6.43
C SER A 1072 -9.94 13.06 -5.63
N TYR A 1073 -9.00 13.71 -6.30
CA TYR A 1073 -7.85 14.36 -5.64
C TYR A 1073 -8.28 15.45 -4.65
N LEU A 1074 -9.22 16.33 -5.03
CA LEU A 1074 -9.68 17.41 -4.15
C LEU A 1074 -10.37 16.84 -2.90
N THR A 1075 -11.35 15.94 -3.06
CA THR A 1075 -12.06 15.32 -1.93
C THR A 1075 -11.12 14.56 -0.98
N GLN A 1076 -10.15 13.80 -1.52
CA GLN A 1076 -9.19 13.08 -0.68
C GLN A 1076 -8.24 14.04 0.04
N THR A 1077 -7.72 15.07 -0.64
CA THR A 1077 -6.81 16.03 -0.01
C THR A 1077 -7.50 16.93 1.01
N GLU A 1078 -8.76 17.29 0.80
CA GLU A 1078 -9.61 17.99 1.76
C GLU A 1078 -9.87 17.13 3.01
N SER A 1079 -10.20 15.85 2.84
CA SER A 1079 -10.34 14.88 3.96
C SER A 1079 -9.05 14.74 4.77
N LEU A 1080 -7.89 14.58 4.11
CA LEU A 1080 -6.58 14.47 4.77
C LEU A 1080 -6.18 15.76 5.51
N LEU A 1081 -6.48 16.92 4.93
CA LEU A 1081 -6.22 18.23 5.55
C LEU A 1081 -7.14 18.48 6.75
N SER A 1082 -8.42 18.15 6.63
CA SER A 1082 -9.42 18.32 7.70
C SER A 1082 -9.06 17.48 8.93
N THR A 1083 -8.76 16.20 8.71
CA THR A 1083 -8.29 15.27 9.76
C THR A 1083 -7.10 15.87 10.50
N PHE A 1084 -6.00 16.15 9.78
CA PHE A 1084 -4.76 16.69 10.35
C PHE A 1084 -4.95 18.00 11.13
N ILE A 1085 -5.84 18.89 10.67
CA ILE A 1085 -6.17 20.16 11.33
C ILE A 1085 -6.95 19.94 12.63
N SER A 1086 -7.74 18.87 12.73
CA SER A 1086 -8.48 18.49 13.94
C SER A 1086 -7.71 17.58 14.92
N GLU A 1087 -6.81 16.73 14.40
CA GLU A 1087 -6.02 15.72 15.12
C GLU A 1087 -5.06 16.40 16.12
N ILE A 1088 -4.20 17.30 15.64
CA ILE A 1088 -3.12 17.90 16.47
C ILE A 1088 -3.65 18.70 17.69
N PRO A 1089 -4.67 19.58 17.56
CA PRO A 1089 -5.18 20.32 18.72
C PRO A 1089 -5.87 19.40 19.72
N SER A 1090 -6.53 18.32 19.27
CA SER A 1090 -7.19 17.36 20.17
C SER A 1090 -6.15 16.57 20.97
N ASP A 1091 -5.16 15.96 20.31
CA ASP A 1091 -4.07 15.24 20.99
C ASP A 1091 -3.29 16.15 21.95
N TYR A 1092 -3.01 17.39 21.55
CA TYR A 1092 -2.37 18.37 22.44
C TYR A 1092 -3.23 18.64 23.68
N ARG A 1093 -4.51 19.00 23.48
CA ARG A 1093 -5.47 19.33 24.55
C ARG A 1093 -5.66 18.15 25.51
N ARG A 1094 -5.78 16.93 24.98
CA ARG A 1094 -5.91 15.67 25.72
C ARG A 1094 -4.67 15.40 26.56
N THR A 1095 -3.48 15.49 25.95
CA THR A 1095 -2.19 15.27 26.63
C THR A 1095 -1.92 16.32 27.72
N ILE A 1096 -2.11 17.62 27.45
CA ILE A 1096 -1.90 18.66 28.48
C ILE A 1096 -2.94 18.56 29.61
N THR A 1097 -4.18 18.19 29.31
CA THR A 1097 -5.21 17.96 30.34
C THR A 1097 -4.81 16.82 31.26
N LEU A 1098 -4.36 15.68 30.72
CA LEU A 1098 -3.88 14.55 31.52
C LEU A 1098 -2.69 14.96 32.41
N ILE A 1099 -1.69 15.65 31.86
CA ILE A 1099 -0.52 16.13 32.61
C ILE A 1099 -0.94 17.05 33.77
N ILE A 1100 -1.71 18.10 33.47
CA ILE A 1100 -2.11 19.11 34.48
C ILE A 1100 -3.02 18.49 35.55
N ARG A 1101 -3.99 17.66 35.16
CA ARG A 1101 -4.87 17.00 36.12
C ARG A 1101 -4.15 15.92 36.93
N SER A 1102 -3.09 15.29 36.40
CA SER A 1102 -2.18 14.46 37.21
C SER A 1102 -1.44 15.23 38.30
N PHE A 1103 -1.27 16.55 38.20
CA PHE A 1103 -0.77 17.36 39.33
C PHE A 1103 -1.87 17.63 40.36
N GLY A 1104 -3.09 17.87 39.87
CA GLY A 1104 -4.27 18.10 40.70
C GLY A 1104 -4.64 16.91 41.57
N VAL A 1105 -4.83 15.72 40.99
CA VAL A 1105 -5.25 14.50 41.71
C VAL A 1105 -4.17 13.92 42.63
N ASN A 1106 -2.91 14.29 42.42
CA ASN A 1106 -1.82 14.01 43.35
C ASN A 1106 -1.58 15.16 44.36
N HIS A 1107 -2.39 16.22 44.30
CA HIS A 1107 -2.34 17.43 45.11
C HIS A 1107 -0.93 18.03 45.26
N LEU A 1108 -0.19 18.11 44.14
CA LEU A 1108 1.19 18.61 44.15
C LEU A 1108 1.24 20.09 44.56
N LEU A 1109 2.19 20.47 45.42
CA LEU A 1109 2.38 21.85 45.85
C LEU A 1109 3.08 22.68 44.76
N ASN A 1110 2.65 23.93 44.65
CA ASN A 1110 3.30 24.98 43.85
C ASN A 1110 3.78 26.12 44.76
N VAL A 1111 4.76 26.90 44.27
CA VAL A 1111 5.38 28.02 44.99
C VAL A 1111 4.37 29.00 45.62
N PHE A 1112 3.24 29.25 44.95
CA PHE A 1112 2.24 30.21 45.45
C PHE A 1112 1.33 29.65 46.54
N THR A 1113 1.35 28.34 46.81
CA THR A 1113 0.49 27.62 47.79
C THR A 1113 -1.02 27.87 47.62
N LYS A 1114 -1.46 28.27 46.41
CA LYS A 1114 -2.85 28.65 46.11
C LYS A 1114 -3.85 27.47 46.10
N ASN A 1115 -3.36 26.23 46.09
CA ASN A 1115 -4.18 25.03 46.25
C ASN A 1115 -4.33 24.58 47.72
N TRP A 1116 -3.31 24.77 48.55
CA TRP A 1116 -3.29 24.32 49.95
C TRP A 1116 -2.65 25.36 50.88
N LYS A 1117 -3.41 25.84 51.87
CA LYS A 1117 -2.84 26.65 52.96
C LYS A 1117 -1.96 25.75 53.82
N LEU A 1118 -0.76 26.22 54.14
CA LEU A 1118 0.20 25.51 54.98
C LEU A 1118 0.35 26.26 56.32
N GLU A 1119 0.42 25.53 57.44
CA GLU A 1119 0.63 26.07 58.78
C GLU A 1119 1.59 25.18 59.59
N PHE A 1120 2.39 25.78 60.47
CA PHE A 1120 3.14 25.02 61.48
C PHE A 1120 2.30 24.74 62.73
N THR A 1121 2.48 23.57 63.35
CA THR A 1121 2.01 23.27 64.71
C THR A 1121 3.19 22.90 65.61
N ASP A 1122 3.15 23.36 66.86
CA ASP A 1122 4.09 22.98 67.92
C ASP A 1122 3.78 21.56 68.43
N GLU A 1123 4.77 20.67 68.40
CA GLU A 1123 4.69 19.32 68.93
C GLU A 1123 5.98 18.98 69.70
N ASN A 1124 6.09 19.46 70.95
CA ASN A 1124 7.25 19.33 71.84
C ASN A 1124 8.52 19.93 71.22
N GLU A 1125 8.59 21.26 71.09
CA GLU A 1125 9.75 22.02 70.55
C GLU A 1125 10.09 21.74 69.07
N ASN A 1126 9.34 20.85 68.43
CA ASN A 1126 9.47 20.48 67.02
C ASN A 1126 8.23 20.95 66.25
N TYR A 1127 8.44 21.68 65.16
CA TYR A 1127 7.36 22.30 64.40
C TYR A 1127 7.04 21.50 63.14
N ILE A 1128 5.79 21.02 63.05
CA ILE A 1128 5.31 20.19 61.94
C ILE A 1128 4.49 21.02 60.96
N MET A 1129 4.80 20.91 59.67
CA MET A 1129 3.96 21.50 58.62
C MET A 1129 2.69 20.66 58.40
N LYS A 1130 1.52 21.29 58.54
CA LYS A 1130 0.21 20.73 58.18
C LYS A 1130 -0.37 21.48 56.98
N ALA A 1131 -1.09 20.76 56.15
CA ALA A 1131 -1.76 21.31 54.98
C ALA A 1131 -3.28 21.31 55.19
N TYR A 1132 -3.93 22.37 54.72
CA TYR A 1132 -5.37 22.56 54.74
C TYR A 1132 -5.83 23.00 53.34
N PRO A 1133 -7.00 22.57 52.85
CA PRO A 1133 -7.49 22.99 51.54
C PRO A 1133 -7.61 24.53 51.47
N HIS A 1134 -7.03 25.17 50.46
CA HIS A 1134 -7.26 26.59 50.26
C HIS A 1134 -8.70 26.82 49.81
N ARG A 1135 -9.39 27.79 50.43
CA ARG A 1135 -10.78 28.15 50.13
C ARG A 1135 -10.87 29.50 49.46
N PHE A 1136 -11.51 29.54 48.31
CA PHE A 1136 -11.67 30.76 47.51
C PHE A 1136 -12.86 31.58 48.04
N SER A 1137 -12.59 32.82 48.41
CA SER A 1137 -13.46 33.66 49.25
C SER A 1137 -14.82 33.99 48.64
N LEU A 1138 -14.91 34.05 47.30
CA LEU A 1138 -16.12 34.42 46.57
C LEU A 1138 -17.02 33.24 46.14
N SER A 1139 -16.51 32.00 46.23
CA SER A 1139 -17.14 30.83 45.59
C SER A 1139 -17.34 29.62 46.52
N ASN A 1140 -16.86 29.69 47.77
CA ASN A 1140 -16.79 28.55 48.71
C ASN A 1140 -16.06 27.31 48.11
N CYS A 1141 -15.24 27.53 47.09
CA CYS A 1141 -14.59 26.49 46.31
C CYS A 1141 -13.28 26.05 46.99
N SER A 1142 -12.93 24.77 46.88
CA SER A 1142 -11.74 24.14 47.47
C SER A 1142 -10.95 23.36 46.42
N CYS A 1143 -9.64 23.61 46.31
CA CYS A 1143 -8.76 22.90 45.37
C CYS A 1143 -8.49 21.43 45.73
N ALA A 1144 -8.99 20.95 46.87
CA ALA A 1144 -9.05 19.52 47.17
C ALA A 1144 -10.27 18.84 46.51
N LEU A 1145 -11.30 19.60 46.11
CA LEU A 1145 -12.55 19.08 45.52
C LEU A 1145 -12.71 19.43 44.04
N SER A 1146 -12.35 20.65 43.64
CA SER A 1146 -12.42 21.09 42.24
C SER A 1146 -11.16 21.84 41.85
N PHE A 1147 -10.57 21.47 40.72
CA PHE A 1147 -9.36 22.11 40.19
C PHE A 1147 -9.66 23.42 39.45
N ASP A 1148 -10.93 23.75 39.23
CA ASP A 1148 -11.37 24.97 38.53
C ASP A 1148 -11.76 26.11 39.49
N CYS A 1149 -11.48 25.97 40.79
CA CYS A 1149 -11.58 27.06 41.75
C CYS A 1149 -10.68 28.23 41.36
N ASN A 1150 -11.20 29.45 41.48
CA ASN A 1150 -10.53 30.66 41.02
C ASN A 1150 -10.97 31.93 41.76
N GLU A 1151 -10.12 32.96 41.68
CA GLU A 1151 -10.35 34.32 42.21
C GLU A 1151 -9.79 35.37 41.22
N GLN A 1152 -10.42 36.55 41.16
CA GLN A 1152 -9.96 37.64 40.28
C GLN A 1152 -8.76 38.37 40.92
N VAL A 1153 -7.70 38.58 40.14
CA VAL A 1153 -6.46 39.23 40.60
C VAL A 1153 -6.36 40.66 40.08
N HIS A 1154 -6.54 40.85 38.77
CA HIS A 1154 -6.43 42.16 38.12
C HIS A 1154 -7.18 42.17 36.78
N GLU A 1155 -8.28 42.92 36.67
CA GLU A 1155 -9.14 43.01 35.47
C GLU A 1155 -9.48 41.66 34.82
N ASN A 1156 -8.66 41.22 33.86
CA ASN A 1156 -8.82 40.03 33.04
C ASN A 1156 -7.94 38.84 33.51
N ILE A 1157 -7.12 39.04 34.55
CA ILE A 1157 -6.21 38.04 35.15
C ILE A 1157 -6.85 37.45 36.41
N VAL A 1158 -6.74 36.13 36.53
CA VAL A 1158 -7.45 35.27 37.47
C VAL A 1158 -6.45 34.27 38.06
N SER A 1159 -6.42 34.11 39.38
CA SER A 1159 -5.66 33.04 40.05
C SER A 1159 -6.52 31.79 40.17
N GLY A 1160 -5.90 30.60 40.10
CA GLY A 1160 -6.56 29.31 40.26
C GLY A 1160 -5.77 28.37 41.17
N CYS A 1161 -6.17 27.10 41.24
CA CYS A 1161 -5.49 26.07 42.03
C CYS A 1161 -4.01 25.91 41.67
N PHE A 1162 -3.72 25.85 40.37
CA PHE A 1162 -2.37 25.98 39.83
C PHE A 1162 -2.30 27.22 38.92
N PRO A 1163 -1.10 27.78 38.67
CA PRO A 1163 -0.94 28.92 37.76
C PRO A 1163 -1.50 28.67 36.36
N TYR A 1164 -1.45 27.44 35.83
CA TYR A 1164 -2.08 27.09 34.55
C TYR A 1164 -3.62 27.19 34.59
N ASP A 1165 -4.29 26.84 35.69
CA ASP A 1165 -5.75 26.96 35.80
C ASP A 1165 -6.19 28.43 35.80
N GLY A 1166 -5.48 29.28 36.55
CA GLY A 1166 -5.66 30.73 36.51
C GLY A 1166 -5.43 31.32 35.11
N PHE A 1167 -4.35 30.90 34.44
CA PHE A 1167 -4.07 31.27 33.06
C PHE A 1167 -5.18 30.81 32.10
N ARG A 1168 -5.66 29.57 32.21
CA ARG A 1168 -6.72 29.00 31.36
C ARG A 1168 -8.01 29.81 31.40
N LEU A 1169 -8.35 30.37 32.57
CA LEU A 1169 -9.55 31.17 32.82
C LEU A 1169 -9.36 32.67 32.53
N SER A 1170 -8.13 33.16 32.64
CA SER A 1170 -7.74 34.54 32.31
C SER A 1170 -7.99 34.89 30.84
N LYS A 1171 -8.19 36.18 30.54
CA LYS A 1171 -8.71 36.67 29.25
C LYS A 1171 -7.80 37.69 28.56
N PHE A 1172 -7.91 37.73 27.23
CA PHE A 1172 -7.43 38.81 26.38
C PHE A 1172 -8.49 39.14 25.33
N ARG A 1173 -8.97 40.39 25.31
CA ARG A 1173 -10.02 40.87 24.40
C ARG A 1173 -11.25 39.93 24.36
N ASN A 1174 -11.76 39.59 25.55
CA ASN A 1174 -12.89 38.68 25.81
C ASN A 1174 -12.68 37.18 25.47
N ILE A 1175 -11.58 36.78 24.83
CA ILE A 1175 -11.22 35.37 24.60
C ILE A 1175 -10.38 34.88 25.79
N THR A 1176 -10.63 33.68 26.31
CA THR A 1176 -9.77 33.09 27.37
C THR A 1176 -8.46 32.57 26.79
N PHE A 1177 -7.36 32.64 27.54
CA PHE A 1177 -6.10 32.02 27.08
C PHE A 1177 -6.23 30.50 26.95
N GLY A 1178 -7.09 29.85 27.75
CA GLY A 1178 -7.45 28.45 27.57
C GLY A 1178 -7.99 28.15 26.18
N HIS A 1179 -8.91 28.97 25.64
CA HIS A 1179 -9.46 28.77 24.30
C HIS A 1179 -8.43 28.99 23.18
N LEU A 1180 -7.43 29.87 23.41
CA LEU A 1180 -6.30 30.03 22.49
C LEU A 1180 -5.34 28.83 22.58
N ASN A 1181 -5.03 28.35 23.79
CA ASN A 1181 -4.14 27.21 24.01
C ASN A 1181 -4.72 25.90 23.45
N ASP A 1182 -6.02 25.64 23.67
CA ASP A 1182 -6.77 24.51 23.10
C ASP A 1182 -6.72 24.47 21.55
N LYS A 1183 -6.37 25.60 20.91
CA LYS A 1183 -6.18 25.75 19.46
C LYS A 1183 -4.71 25.92 19.04
N LEU A 1184 -3.75 25.63 19.94
CA LEU A 1184 -2.30 25.82 19.71
C LEU A 1184 -1.95 27.27 19.29
N PHE A 1185 -2.74 28.24 19.77
CA PHE A 1185 -2.72 29.65 19.39
C PHE A 1185 -2.87 29.92 17.89
N ILE A 1186 -3.45 29.01 17.11
CA ILE A 1186 -3.68 29.19 15.67
C ILE A 1186 -5.04 29.87 15.45
N GLU A 1187 -5.05 31.01 14.77
CA GLU A 1187 -6.28 31.65 14.28
C GLU A 1187 -6.77 30.98 13.00
N LYS A 1188 -5.84 30.64 12.10
CA LYS A 1188 -6.16 30.16 10.76
C LYS A 1188 -5.09 29.22 10.21
N TRP A 1189 -5.53 28.16 9.57
CA TRP A 1189 -4.68 27.32 8.73
C TRP A 1189 -4.78 27.77 7.27
N LYS A 1190 -3.68 28.29 6.70
CA LYS A 1190 -3.55 28.54 5.26
C LYS A 1190 -3.08 27.26 4.58
N ASN A 1191 -4.03 26.47 4.11
CA ASN A 1191 -3.76 25.28 3.30
C ASN A 1191 -3.82 25.59 1.79
N ARG A 1192 -3.09 24.81 0.99
CA ARG A 1192 -3.16 24.80 -0.49
C ARG A 1192 -2.95 23.37 -0.99
N SER A 1193 -3.85 22.88 -1.83
CA SER A 1193 -3.65 21.68 -2.66
C SER A 1193 -3.38 22.07 -4.11
N ASN A 1194 -2.51 21.33 -4.79
CA ASN A 1194 -2.10 21.59 -6.17
C ASN A 1194 -2.17 20.31 -7.01
N TYR A 1195 -3.30 20.11 -7.68
CA TYR A 1195 -3.54 18.97 -8.57
C TYR A 1195 -2.50 18.87 -9.69
N SER A 1196 -2.07 19.99 -10.26
CA SER A 1196 -1.06 20.02 -11.32
C SER A 1196 0.30 19.52 -10.82
N ALA A 1197 0.69 19.87 -9.58
CA ALA A 1197 1.91 19.35 -8.97
C ALA A 1197 1.81 17.85 -8.63
N TYR A 1198 0.67 17.39 -8.10
CA TYR A 1198 0.40 15.95 -7.92
C TYR A 1198 0.53 15.19 -9.26
N PHE A 1199 -0.12 15.69 -10.31
CA PHE A 1199 -0.11 15.06 -11.63
C PHE A 1199 1.29 15.06 -12.26
N GLN A 1200 2.06 16.15 -12.12
CA GLN A 1200 3.45 16.25 -12.58
C GLN A 1200 4.41 15.29 -11.84
N VAL A 1201 4.14 14.93 -10.58
CA VAL A 1201 4.96 13.95 -9.84
C VAL A 1201 4.51 12.52 -10.14
N CYS A 1202 3.20 12.22 -10.11
CA CYS A 1202 2.65 10.94 -10.59
C CYS A 1202 3.19 10.60 -11.99
N ARG A 1203 3.15 11.60 -12.89
CA ARG A 1203 3.65 11.55 -14.27
C ARG A 1203 3.22 10.26 -14.98
N PRO A 1204 1.96 10.16 -15.44
CA PRO A 1204 1.58 9.11 -16.38
C PRO A 1204 2.48 9.21 -17.62
N LEU A 1205 3.19 8.14 -17.95
CA LEU A 1205 4.02 8.07 -19.16
C LEU A 1205 3.17 7.73 -20.38
N GLU A 1206 2.12 6.96 -20.18
CA GLU A 1206 1.11 6.60 -21.16
C GLU A 1206 -0.25 6.42 -20.48
N CYS A 1207 -1.33 6.85 -21.14
CA CYS A 1207 -2.67 6.32 -20.90
C CYS A 1207 -3.00 5.34 -22.03
N ARG A 1208 -3.72 4.27 -21.72
CA ARG A 1208 -4.23 3.28 -22.69
C ARG A 1208 -5.72 3.07 -22.50
N TYR A 1209 -6.44 2.95 -23.62
CA TYR A 1209 -7.82 2.47 -23.64
C TYR A 1209 -8.13 1.80 -24.99
N THR A 1210 -9.02 0.81 -24.98
CA THR A 1210 -9.45 0.10 -26.19
C THR A 1210 -10.87 0.53 -26.57
N LEU A 1211 -11.07 0.82 -27.85
CA LEU A 1211 -12.40 0.94 -28.47
C LEU A 1211 -12.54 -0.09 -29.58
N PRO A 1212 -13.76 -0.56 -29.91
CA PRO A 1212 -14.00 -1.30 -31.14
C PRO A 1212 -13.74 -0.39 -32.35
N ASP A 1213 -12.96 -0.89 -33.31
CA ASP A 1213 -12.78 -0.29 -34.63
C ASP A 1213 -13.06 -1.34 -35.72
N ARG A 1214 -13.28 -0.89 -36.95
CA ARG A 1214 -13.59 -1.77 -38.08
C ARG A 1214 -12.32 -2.40 -38.64
N ASN A 1215 -12.39 -3.69 -38.95
CA ASN A 1215 -11.32 -4.43 -39.64
C ASN A 1215 -10.73 -3.64 -40.83
N ASN A 1216 -9.40 -3.60 -40.91
CA ASN A 1216 -8.69 -2.89 -41.97
C ASN A 1216 -9.08 -3.47 -43.36
N PRO A 1217 -9.52 -2.63 -44.33
CA PRO A 1217 -9.98 -3.12 -45.64
C PRO A 1217 -8.91 -3.89 -46.42
N PHE A 1218 -7.62 -3.67 -46.18
CA PHE A 1218 -6.55 -4.48 -46.75
C PHE A 1218 -6.54 -5.91 -46.18
N ILE A 1219 -6.75 -6.07 -44.86
CA ILE A 1219 -6.84 -7.38 -44.20
C ILE A 1219 -8.07 -8.13 -44.71
N ILE A 1220 -9.22 -7.45 -44.79
CA ILE A 1220 -10.46 -7.99 -45.38
C ILE A 1220 -10.18 -8.49 -46.82
N ALA A 1221 -9.56 -7.65 -47.67
CA ALA A 1221 -9.23 -8.01 -49.05
C ALA A 1221 -8.27 -9.22 -49.14
N THR A 1222 -7.21 -9.28 -48.33
CA THR A 1222 -6.28 -10.42 -48.33
C THR A 1222 -6.93 -11.72 -47.85
N THR A 1223 -7.82 -11.65 -46.85
CA THR A 1223 -8.57 -12.81 -46.33
C THR A 1223 -9.54 -13.33 -47.39
N ILE A 1224 -10.28 -12.44 -48.06
CA ILE A 1224 -11.17 -12.80 -49.17
C ILE A 1224 -10.37 -13.45 -50.31
N LEU A 1225 -9.24 -12.86 -50.73
CA LEU A 1225 -8.39 -13.43 -51.78
C LEU A 1225 -7.85 -14.82 -51.44
N GLY A 1226 -7.41 -15.05 -50.19
CA GLY A 1226 -6.92 -16.35 -49.73
C GLY A 1226 -8.02 -17.43 -49.69
N ILE A 1227 -9.25 -17.06 -49.32
CA ILE A 1227 -10.39 -17.99 -49.32
C ILE A 1227 -10.88 -18.25 -50.76
N TYR A 1228 -10.85 -17.25 -51.64
CA TYR A 1228 -11.36 -17.32 -53.01
C TYR A 1228 -10.71 -18.42 -53.86
N GLY A 1229 -9.39 -18.59 -53.77
CA GLY A 1229 -8.66 -19.64 -54.50
C GLY A 1229 -9.07 -21.06 -54.08
N GLY A 1230 -9.21 -21.29 -52.77
CA GLY A 1230 -9.72 -22.57 -52.24
C GLY A 1230 -11.17 -22.83 -52.61
N LEU A 1231 -12.02 -21.80 -52.52
CA LEU A 1231 -13.43 -21.84 -52.87
C LEU A 1231 -13.65 -22.18 -54.35
N ILE A 1232 -12.92 -21.53 -55.27
CA ILE A 1232 -12.98 -21.83 -56.71
C ILE A 1232 -12.60 -23.29 -56.98
N CYS A 1233 -11.51 -23.78 -56.39
CA CYS A 1233 -11.03 -25.14 -56.63
C CYS A 1233 -12.04 -26.18 -56.12
N ALA A 1234 -12.58 -25.99 -54.92
CA ALA A 1234 -13.62 -26.85 -54.36
C ALA A 1234 -14.90 -26.84 -55.21
N LEU A 1235 -15.40 -25.66 -55.59
CA LEU A 1235 -16.63 -25.54 -56.39
C LEU A 1235 -16.46 -26.09 -57.81
N ARG A 1236 -15.32 -25.89 -58.48
CA ARG A 1236 -15.03 -26.50 -59.80
C ARG A 1236 -15.08 -28.03 -59.71
N LEU A 1237 -14.43 -28.60 -58.69
CA LEU A 1237 -14.36 -30.05 -58.51
C LEU A 1237 -15.73 -30.65 -58.13
N ILE A 1238 -16.48 -30.02 -57.24
CA ILE A 1238 -17.84 -30.45 -56.86
C ILE A 1238 -18.79 -30.40 -58.06
N VAL A 1239 -18.83 -29.30 -58.83
CA VAL A 1239 -19.74 -29.16 -59.98
C VAL A 1239 -19.36 -30.09 -61.13
N SER A 1240 -18.06 -30.27 -61.40
CA SER A 1240 -17.58 -31.24 -62.41
C SER A 1240 -18.00 -32.68 -62.08
N GLN A 1241 -17.79 -33.13 -60.84
CA GLN A 1241 -18.22 -34.47 -60.38
C GLN A 1241 -19.75 -34.61 -60.38
N SER A 1242 -20.49 -33.56 -60.03
CA SER A 1242 -21.96 -33.54 -60.06
C SER A 1242 -22.50 -33.69 -61.50
N LEU A 1243 -21.90 -32.99 -62.47
CA LEU A 1243 -22.26 -33.09 -63.88
C LEU A 1243 -21.98 -34.49 -64.44
N HIS A 1244 -20.86 -35.10 -64.05
CA HIS A 1244 -20.50 -36.46 -64.47
C HIS A 1244 -21.43 -37.53 -63.88
N ALA A 1245 -21.91 -37.33 -62.65
CA ALA A 1245 -22.94 -38.19 -62.04
C ALA A 1245 -24.32 -38.00 -62.70
N TYR A 1246 -24.69 -36.76 -63.06
CA TYR A 1246 -25.94 -36.44 -63.75
C TYR A 1246 -26.01 -37.06 -65.15
N ARG A 1247 -24.95 -36.93 -65.95
CA ARG A 1247 -24.82 -37.56 -67.29
C ARG A 1247 -24.96 -39.09 -67.24
N TRP A 1248 -24.59 -39.76 -66.14
CA TRP A 1248 -24.80 -41.20 -65.96
C TRP A 1248 -26.23 -41.56 -65.51
N SER A 1249 -26.94 -40.64 -64.86
CA SER A 1249 -28.33 -40.83 -64.44
C SER A 1249 -29.34 -40.63 -65.59
N SER A 1250 -29.06 -39.75 -66.55
CA SER A 1250 -29.95 -39.50 -67.69
C SER A 1250 -29.97 -40.66 -68.70
N GLY A 1251 -28.83 -41.34 -68.89
CA GLY A 1251 -28.65 -42.47 -69.82
C GLY A 1251 -29.47 -43.76 -69.55
N ARG A 1252 -30.46 -43.74 -68.64
CA ARG A 1252 -31.32 -44.91 -68.32
C ARG A 1252 -32.83 -44.69 -68.56
N ARG A 1253 -33.25 -43.63 -69.27
CA ARG A 1253 -34.69 -43.38 -69.52
C ARG A 1253 -35.03 -43.14 -71.00
N GLN A 1254 -35.11 -44.22 -71.78
CA GLN A 1254 -36.07 -44.28 -72.89
C GLN A 1254 -37.41 -44.86 -72.39
N LYS A 1255 -38.50 -44.48 -73.05
CA LYS A 1255 -39.89 -44.62 -72.57
C LYS A 1255 -40.58 -45.92 -73.05
N PRO A 1256 -41.64 -46.34 -72.35
CA PRO A 1256 -42.92 -46.64 -73.02
C PRO A 1256 -43.92 -45.48 -72.92
N GLN A 1257 -44.88 -45.41 -73.86
CA GLN A 1257 -46.01 -44.47 -73.85
C GLN A 1257 -47.09 -44.97 -72.87
N GLN A 1258 -47.83 -44.13 -72.14
CA GLN A 1258 -49.04 -43.44 -72.62
C GLN A 1258 -49.53 -42.36 -71.61
N GLN A 1259 -50.48 -41.54 -72.05
CA GLN A 1259 -51.31 -40.58 -71.28
C GLN A 1259 -52.61 -41.27 -70.76
N PRO A 1260 -53.49 -40.66 -69.91
CA PRO A 1260 -53.70 -39.21 -69.75
C PRO A 1260 -53.99 -38.63 -68.32
N GLU A 1261 -53.89 -37.29 -68.26
CA GLU A 1261 -54.81 -36.30 -67.64
C GLU A 1261 -55.05 -36.09 -66.11
N ILE A 1262 -55.42 -34.81 -65.85
CA ILE A 1262 -56.25 -34.19 -64.78
C ILE A 1262 -55.60 -33.69 -63.45
N SER A 1263 -55.78 -32.37 -63.24
CA SER A 1263 -55.78 -31.51 -62.02
C SER A 1263 -54.70 -31.69 -60.92
N PHE A 1264 -53.94 -30.67 -60.50
CA PHE A 1264 -54.33 -29.42 -59.80
C PHE A 1264 -55.20 -29.60 -58.54
N ILE A 1265 -54.61 -29.51 -57.34
CA ILE A 1265 -55.03 -28.62 -56.21
C ILE A 1265 -53.74 -28.15 -55.49
N ASN A 1266 -53.82 -27.00 -54.80
CA ASN A 1266 -52.75 -26.28 -54.09
C ASN A 1266 -52.92 -26.49 -52.53
N PRO A 1267 -52.67 -25.51 -51.63
CA PRO A 1267 -51.44 -24.90 -51.13
C PRO A 1267 -51.16 -25.24 -49.64
N ILE A 1268 -50.37 -24.39 -48.93
CA ILE A 1268 -50.23 -24.25 -47.45
C ILE A 1268 -49.37 -25.36 -46.79
N ALA A 1269 -48.17 -25.16 -46.22
CA ALA A 1269 -47.50 -24.09 -45.47
C ALA A 1269 -47.58 -24.21 -43.94
N THR A 1270 -46.46 -24.64 -43.35
CA THR A 1270 -45.90 -24.26 -42.05
C THR A 1270 -44.37 -24.33 -42.14
#